data_AF-A0A6P0VKD0-F1
#
_entry.id   AF-A0A6P0VKD0-F1
#
_cell.length_a   1.000
_cell.length_b   1.000
_cell.length_c   1.000
_cell.angle_alpha   90.00
_cell.angle_beta   90.00
_cell.angle_gamma   90.00
#
_symmetry.space_group_name_H-M   'P 1'
#
loop_
_entity.id
_entity.type
_entity.pdbx_description
1 polymer ?
#
loop_
_entity_poly.entity_id
_entity_poly.type
_entity_poly.pdbx_seq_one_letter_code
_entity_poly.pdbx_strand_id
1 'polypeptide(L)'
;MPNNFAGQLDNSIVIEDGEHVVIREEVIAPIGEPAIAIPGDNARLRVTSSGSVLANDPGNTAVQVSGEDVTIANLGLLSGAFNGVSSTGNDFNLINRGTITSDSRAVDLNDGDDITVNNFGSILGTDNQRNGTLYINGVVDDATIINQRIGVIDAGEGNAGDGLSVQVGDSSEDALNNNINLTNRGAIAGRGQADFAGGRLTPNGSSGLRFFNGSGEPEATVTGFVRNSGSITAEVDVGFLGAVVVEDGVSFQGTITNQRSGVISGPRNGLYIGNADHDLLINNAGLIESGSRAVNLDGDDVTFNNSGDVLGTGNQRNGTIYIDGTGDDITINNLRSGVIDAGEGNAGDGISIQVGAGSEDALNDNINLTNRGAIAGRGQADFAGGRLTPNGSSGLRFFNGSGEPEATVTGFVRNSGSITAEVDVGFLGAVVVEDGVSFQGTITNQRSGVISGPRNGLYIGNAEHDLLINNAGLIESGSRAVNLDGDNVTFNNSGDVLGTGNQRNGTIYIDGTGDDITINNLRSGVIDAGEGNAGDGISIQVGAGSEDALNNNINLTNRGAIAGRGQADFAGGRLTPNGSSGLRFFNGSGEPEATVTGFVRNSGSITAEVDVGFLGAVVVEDGVSFQGTITNQRSGVISGPRNGLYIGNADHDLLINNAGLIESGSRAVNLDGDNVTFNNNGDVLGTGNQRNGTIYIDGTGDDITINNLRSGVIDAGEGNVGDGISIQVGAGSEDALNNNINLTNRGAIAGRGQADFAGGRLTPNGSSGLRFFNGSGEPEATVTGFVRNSGSITAEVDVGFLGAVVVEDGVSFQGTFENQRSGVISGPRNGLYIGNAEHDLTINNAGLIESGSRAVNLDGDDVTFNNSGDVLGTGSQRNGTLYVDGTGDDITINNLRGGVIDAGEGNSGSGVSVQVGTANGLGAGINDLETSVDITNQGIIQGRGDGNVPAGVRLFLGSGLTEATFTGNITNERRGLIASEQEAGILIESGVIFDGEIVNNGTIEGGNGLAINAAGALGDIDVINNGSLVGDVWLGDGNDTFTQNSNQGVNVNGFDGDDLLASGRGNDLFTGGLGADTFYFGSNSGEDIITDFEVIDTLDVSATFNDITQIFGVGGAATQVGDNTVIDFGGNDFVTLENFEVANLSANNFLLG
;
A
#
# COMPACT_ATOMS: atom_id res chain seq x y z
N MET A 1 21.10 -40.93 86.31
CA MET A 1 20.61 -42.25 86.77
C MET A 1 19.80 -42.89 85.64
N PRO A 2 19.67 -44.23 85.55
CA PRO A 2 18.80 -44.83 84.54
C PRO A 2 17.35 -44.75 85.04
N ASN A 3 16.65 -43.69 84.69
CA ASN A 3 15.22 -43.61 84.97
C ASN A 3 14.50 -44.37 83.85
N ASN A 4 14.16 -45.63 84.12
CA ASN A 4 13.19 -46.38 83.32
C ASN A 4 11.80 -45.85 83.68
N PHE A 5 11.31 -44.90 82.91
CA PHE A 5 9.91 -44.45 82.98
C PHE A 5 9.10 -45.32 82.01
N ALA A 6 8.25 -46.19 82.55
CA ALA A 6 7.31 -46.99 81.78
C ALA A 6 5.91 -46.75 82.37
N GLY A 7 5.01 -46.13 81.60
CA GLY A 7 3.63 -45.84 81.99
C GLY A 7 3.33 -44.37 82.28
N GLN A 8 2.13 -44.10 82.80
CA GLN A 8 1.67 -42.75 83.16
C GLN A 8 2.57 -42.12 84.23
N LEU A 9 3.03 -40.90 83.97
CA LEU A 9 3.79 -40.09 84.90
C LEU A 9 2.87 -39.45 85.95
N ASP A 10 3.36 -39.39 87.20
CA ASP A 10 2.72 -38.60 88.26
C ASP A 10 3.01 -37.09 88.11
N ASN A 11 4.17 -36.72 87.57
CA ASN A 11 4.59 -35.35 87.28
C ASN A 11 5.44 -35.32 86.00
N SER A 12 5.51 -34.15 85.34
CA SER A 12 6.36 -33.90 84.17
C SER A 12 7.82 -34.32 84.40
N ILE A 13 8.49 -34.85 83.37
CA ILE A 13 9.96 -35.00 83.39
C ILE A 13 10.56 -33.61 83.13
N VAL A 14 11.21 -33.03 84.15
CA VAL A 14 11.91 -31.75 84.02
C VAL A 14 13.38 -32.01 83.66
N ILE A 15 13.90 -31.30 82.64
CA ILE A 15 15.30 -31.32 82.22
C ILE A 15 15.93 -29.97 82.58
N GLU A 16 16.89 -29.99 83.51
CA GLU A 16 17.55 -28.80 84.05
C GLU A 16 18.84 -28.46 83.25
N ASP A 17 19.51 -27.36 83.62
CA ASP A 17 20.69 -26.83 82.92
C ASP A 17 21.78 -27.89 82.64
N GLY A 18 22.17 -28.02 81.38
CA GLY A 18 23.22 -28.92 80.91
C GLY A 18 22.89 -30.41 81.01
N GLU A 19 21.66 -30.77 81.38
CA GLU A 19 21.26 -32.16 81.53
C GLU A 19 21.06 -32.86 80.18
N HIS A 20 21.34 -34.17 80.17
CA HIS A 20 21.14 -35.02 79.00
C HIS A 20 20.26 -36.23 79.35
N VAL A 21 19.02 -36.20 78.89
CA VAL A 21 18.01 -37.24 79.18
C VAL A 21 17.78 -38.13 77.96
N VAL A 22 17.64 -39.44 78.21
CA VAL A 22 17.38 -40.44 77.15
C VAL A 22 16.12 -41.23 77.46
N ILE A 23 15.13 -41.16 76.57
CA ILE A 23 13.88 -41.92 76.67
C ILE A 23 13.98 -43.19 75.81
N ARG A 24 13.78 -44.36 76.46
CA ARG A 24 13.95 -45.69 75.84
C ARG A 24 12.67 -46.49 75.66
N GLU A 25 11.64 -46.15 76.43
CA GLU A 25 10.35 -46.84 76.51
C GLU A 25 9.22 -45.81 76.43
N GLU A 26 7.98 -46.25 76.62
CA GLU A 26 6.78 -45.39 76.57
C GLU A 26 6.59 -44.59 77.86
N VAL A 27 6.41 -43.28 77.69
CA VAL A 27 6.13 -42.30 78.73
C VAL A 27 4.82 -41.62 78.39
N ILE A 28 3.87 -41.61 79.33
CA ILE A 28 2.58 -40.94 79.16
C ILE A 28 2.51 -39.75 80.12
N ALA A 29 2.17 -38.56 79.61
CA ALA A 29 2.11 -37.30 80.35
C ALA A 29 1.15 -37.36 81.55
N PRO A 30 1.38 -36.56 82.60
CA PRO A 30 0.36 -36.30 83.62
C PRO A 30 -0.82 -35.51 83.03
N ILE A 31 -1.98 -35.59 83.68
CA ILE A 31 -3.17 -34.84 83.25
C ILE A 31 -2.92 -33.34 83.41
N GLY A 32 -3.08 -32.58 82.31
CA GLY A 32 -2.95 -31.11 82.31
C GLY A 32 -1.52 -30.56 82.29
N GLU A 33 -0.49 -31.42 82.19
CA GLU A 33 0.91 -31.03 82.15
C GLU A 33 1.64 -31.65 80.94
N PRO A 34 2.75 -31.05 80.46
CA PRO A 34 3.55 -31.69 79.42
C PRO A 34 4.20 -33.00 79.89
N ALA A 35 4.52 -33.92 78.97
CA ALA A 35 5.25 -35.13 79.38
C ALA A 35 6.70 -34.81 79.77
N ILE A 36 7.32 -33.89 79.03
CA ILE A 36 8.67 -33.40 79.25
C ILE A 36 8.67 -31.88 79.20
N ALA A 37 9.20 -31.24 80.25
CA ALA A 37 9.45 -29.80 80.31
C ALA A 37 10.97 -29.57 80.34
N ILE A 38 11.48 -28.69 79.49
CA ILE A 38 12.89 -28.33 79.39
C ILE A 38 13.05 -26.83 79.67
N PRO A 39 13.01 -26.41 80.96
CA PRO A 39 13.28 -25.04 81.33
C PRO A 39 14.78 -24.70 81.39
N GLY A 40 15.66 -25.71 81.43
CA GLY A 40 17.10 -25.50 81.59
C GLY A 40 17.86 -25.25 80.29
N ASP A 41 18.93 -24.47 80.40
CA ASP A 41 19.78 -24.06 79.28
C ASP A 41 20.80 -25.17 78.92
N ASN A 42 21.30 -25.19 77.68
CA ASN A 42 22.24 -26.19 77.15
C ASN A 42 21.74 -27.66 77.31
N ALA A 43 20.43 -27.85 77.39
CA ALA A 43 19.83 -29.14 77.70
C ALA A 43 19.69 -30.04 76.46
N ARG A 44 19.72 -31.37 76.67
CA ARG A 44 19.63 -32.36 75.59
C ARG A 44 18.62 -33.45 75.88
N LEU A 45 17.68 -33.65 74.97
CA LEU A 45 16.73 -34.76 74.99
C LEU A 45 17.02 -35.72 73.83
N ARG A 46 17.12 -37.02 74.12
CA ARG A 46 17.19 -38.07 73.10
C ARG A 46 16.09 -39.11 73.29
N VAL A 47 15.20 -39.25 72.32
CA VAL A 47 14.20 -40.33 72.29
C VAL A 47 14.72 -41.42 71.34
N THR A 48 14.89 -42.63 71.84
CA THR A 48 15.38 -43.76 71.01
C THR A 48 14.27 -44.33 70.12
N SER A 49 14.62 -45.20 69.17
CA SER A 49 13.65 -45.79 68.24
C SER A 49 12.57 -46.68 68.88
N SER A 50 12.77 -47.12 70.13
CA SER A 50 11.77 -47.82 70.94
C SER A 50 11.06 -46.90 71.94
N GLY A 51 11.51 -45.65 72.08
CA GLY A 51 10.94 -44.68 73.00
C GLY A 51 9.69 -44.01 72.41
N SER A 52 8.72 -43.73 73.29
CA SER A 52 7.50 -43.02 72.94
C SER A 52 7.16 -42.02 74.03
N VAL A 53 6.75 -40.81 73.67
CA VAL A 53 6.29 -39.76 74.59
C VAL A 53 4.88 -39.37 74.15
N LEU A 54 3.88 -39.66 74.99
CA LEU A 54 2.47 -39.50 74.68
C LEU A 54 1.83 -38.49 75.64
N ALA A 55 1.25 -37.43 75.12
CA ALA A 55 0.53 -36.40 75.86
C ALA A 55 -0.92 -36.33 75.35
N ASN A 56 -1.74 -37.28 75.77
CA ASN A 56 -3.06 -37.53 75.17
C ASN A 56 -4.17 -36.58 75.63
N ASP A 57 -3.98 -35.85 76.74
CA ASP A 57 -5.03 -34.97 77.25
C ASP A 57 -5.10 -33.65 76.46
N PRO A 58 -6.31 -33.14 76.13
CA PRO A 58 -6.47 -31.87 75.43
C PRO A 58 -5.73 -30.73 76.13
N GLY A 59 -4.88 -30.01 75.40
CA GLY A 59 -4.05 -28.94 75.96
C GLY A 59 -2.63 -29.36 76.33
N ASN A 60 -2.32 -30.66 76.41
CA ASN A 60 -0.99 -31.13 76.76
C ASN A 60 -0.03 -31.13 75.57
N THR A 61 1.22 -30.73 75.84
CA THR A 61 2.34 -30.79 74.90
C THR A 61 3.24 -31.99 75.23
N ALA A 62 3.71 -32.77 74.26
CA ALA A 62 4.60 -33.89 74.56
C ALA A 62 5.98 -33.40 75.06
N VAL A 63 6.60 -32.44 74.37
CA VAL A 63 7.85 -31.79 74.82
C VAL A 63 7.72 -30.28 74.75
N GLN A 64 7.80 -29.62 75.91
CA GLN A 64 7.76 -28.16 76.03
C GLN A 64 9.15 -27.63 76.40
N VAL A 65 9.68 -26.70 75.61
CA VAL A 65 11.00 -26.11 75.77
C VAL A 65 10.88 -24.62 76.04
N SER A 66 11.55 -24.15 77.09
CA SER A 66 11.67 -22.72 77.39
C SER A 66 13.10 -22.28 77.75
N GLY A 67 14.05 -23.21 77.85
CA GLY A 67 15.48 -22.90 78.04
C GLY A 67 16.21 -22.69 76.71
N GLU A 68 17.41 -22.12 76.79
CA GLU A 68 18.28 -21.73 75.66
C GLU A 68 19.23 -22.87 75.22
N ASP A 69 19.71 -22.89 73.97
CA ASP A 69 20.64 -23.93 73.41
C ASP A 69 20.17 -25.37 73.67
N VAL A 70 18.89 -25.62 73.41
CA VAL A 70 18.28 -26.94 73.64
C VAL A 70 18.33 -27.80 72.38
N THR A 71 18.88 -29.01 72.50
CA THR A 71 18.87 -30.00 71.41
C THR A 71 17.93 -31.17 71.68
N ILE A 72 16.96 -31.40 70.80
CA ILE A 72 16.09 -32.58 70.80
C ILE A 72 16.48 -33.52 69.64
N ALA A 73 16.86 -34.75 69.95
CA ALA A 73 17.09 -35.81 68.97
C ALA A 73 16.02 -36.90 69.09
N ASN A 74 15.00 -36.85 68.22
CA ASN A 74 13.92 -37.84 68.18
C ASN A 74 14.23 -38.97 67.19
N LEU A 75 14.22 -40.23 67.64
CA LEU A 75 14.22 -41.42 66.77
C LEU A 75 12.95 -42.27 66.94
N GLY A 76 12.09 -41.94 67.91
CA GLY A 76 10.90 -42.70 68.31
C GLY A 76 9.61 -41.95 68.01
N LEU A 77 8.64 -41.94 68.94
CA LEU A 77 7.38 -41.20 68.81
C LEU A 77 7.29 -40.06 69.82
N LEU A 78 6.93 -38.86 69.35
CA LEU A 78 6.48 -37.74 70.17
C LEU A 78 5.05 -37.40 69.74
N SER A 79 4.06 -37.55 70.62
CA SER A 79 2.66 -37.29 70.28
C SER A 79 2.00 -36.46 71.36
N GLY A 80 1.48 -35.28 71.03
CA GLY A 80 0.74 -34.46 71.97
C GLY A 80 -0.58 -33.95 71.39
N ALA A 81 -1.66 -33.99 72.17
CA ALA A 81 -2.96 -33.52 71.75
C ALA A 81 -2.95 -32.00 71.44
N PHE A 82 -2.15 -31.20 72.15
CA PHE A 82 -1.98 -29.78 71.82
C PHE A 82 -0.79 -29.52 70.91
N ASN A 83 0.42 -29.88 71.36
CA ASN A 83 1.63 -29.78 70.56
C ASN A 83 2.51 -31.04 70.71
N GLY A 84 3.17 -31.49 69.64
CA GLY A 84 4.17 -32.56 69.73
C GLY A 84 5.47 -32.05 70.38
N VAL A 85 6.00 -30.97 69.81
CA VAL A 85 7.11 -30.20 70.36
C VAL A 85 6.75 -28.72 70.33
N SER A 86 6.97 -28.00 71.42
CA SER A 86 6.82 -26.54 71.47
C SER A 86 8.08 -25.90 72.02
N SER A 87 8.59 -24.84 71.38
CA SER A 87 9.75 -24.07 71.86
C SER A 87 9.44 -22.57 71.96
N THR A 88 9.99 -21.94 72.99
CA THR A 88 10.09 -20.48 73.15
C THR A 88 11.53 -20.02 73.44
N GLY A 89 12.52 -20.92 73.39
CA GLY A 89 13.93 -20.61 73.67
C GLY A 89 14.74 -20.38 72.38
N ASN A 90 15.77 -19.54 72.46
CA ASN A 90 16.74 -19.31 71.40
C ASN A 90 17.70 -20.50 71.24
N ASP A 91 18.41 -20.55 70.11
CA ASP A 91 19.37 -21.61 69.77
C ASP A 91 18.74 -23.03 69.77
N PHE A 92 17.43 -23.13 69.55
CA PHE A 92 16.71 -24.40 69.62
C PHE A 92 17.03 -25.31 68.41
N ASN A 93 17.46 -26.55 68.66
CA ASN A 93 17.83 -27.51 67.63
C ASN A 93 17.02 -28.82 67.70
N LEU A 94 16.12 -29.03 66.76
CA LEU A 94 15.33 -30.26 66.62
C LEU A 94 15.87 -31.15 65.50
N ILE A 95 16.36 -32.34 65.84
CA ILE A 95 16.76 -33.40 64.91
C ILE A 95 15.73 -34.53 64.96
N ASN A 96 14.80 -34.56 64.00
CA ASN A 96 13.78 -35.60 63.92
C ASN A 96 14.17 -36.72 62.95
N ARG A 97 14.19 -37.97 63.41
CA ARG A 97 14.30 -39.20 62.61
C ARG A 97 13.16 -40.18 62.88
N GLY A 98 12.30 -39.86 63.85
CA GLY A 98 11.13 -40.64 64.23
C GLY A 98 9.84 -39.97 63.74
N THR A 99 8.78 -40.08 64.53
CA THR A 99 7.49 -39.44 64.26
C THR A 99 7.19 -38.39 65.33
N ILE A 100 6.72 -37.22 64.91
CA ILE A 100 6.14 -36.19 65.76
C ILE A 100 4.70 -35.98 65.29
N THR A 101 3.71 -36.13 66.17
CA THR A 101 2.29 -36.00 65.84
C THR A 101 1.56 -35.06 66.79
N SER A 102 0.51 -34.40 66.29
CA SER A 102 -0.39 -33.62 67.15
C SER A 102 -1.76 -33.39 66.54
N ASP A 103 -2.78 -33.33 67.41
CA ASP A 103 -4.13 -32.90 67.04
C ASP A 103 -4.22 -31.38 66.84
N SER A 104 -3.20 -30.60 67.23
CA SER A 104 -3.12 -29.15 67.00
C SER A 104 -1.84 -28.72 66.25
N ARG A 105 -0.63 -28.62 66.84
CA ARG A 105 0.61 -28.34 66.06
C ARG A 105 1.67 -29.37 66.38
N ALA A 106 2.11 -30.15 65.40
CA ALA A 106 3.13 -31.18 65.65
C ALA A 106 4.46 -30.54 66.10
N VAL A 107 4.84 -29.42 65.50
CA VAL A 107 5.94 -28.57 65.97
C VAL A 107 5.51 -27.11 66.00
N ASP A 108 5.66 -26.47 67.16
CA ASP A 108 5.23 -25.09 67.43
C ASP A 108 6.43 -24.24 67.89
N LEU A 109 6.88 -23.33 67.03
CA LEU A 109 7.97 -22.39 67.32
C LEU A 109 7.36 -21.04 67.65
N ASN A 110 7.19 -20.78 68.95
CA ASN A 110 6.41 -19.65 69.44
C ASN A 110 7.26 -18.40 69.71
N ASP A 111 8.55 -18.56 69.98
CA ASP A 111 9.50 -17.49 70.26
C ASP A 111 10.94 -18.01 70.07
N GLY A 112 11.89 -17.08 69.93
CA GLY A 112 13.32 -17.32 69.94
C GLY A 112 14.05 -17.12 68.60
N ASP A 113 15.32 -16.76 68.70
CA ASP A 113 16.28 -16.59 67.59
C ASP A 113 17.12 -17.87 67.36
N ASP A 114 17.74 -17.99 66.17
CA ASP A 114 18.69 -19.06 65.83
C ASP A 114 18.10 -20.49 65.90
N ILE A 115 16.84 -20.65 65.49
CA ILE A 115 16.14 -21.95 65.52
C ILE A 115 16.56 -22.85 64.35
N THR A 116 16.88 -24.13 64.61
CA THR A 116 17.12 -25.15 63.58
C THR A 116 16.21 -26.36 63.72
N VAL A 117 15.45 -26.69 62.66
CA VAL A 117 14.69 -27.96 62.57
C VAL A 117 15.21 -28.80 61.41
N ASN A 118 15.74 -29.98 61.70
CA ASN A 118 16.26 -30.92 60.71
C ASN A 118 15.46 -32.23 60.73
N ASN A 119 14.51 -32.36 59.79
CA ASN A 119 13.58 -33.45 59.70
C ASN A 119 14.01 -34.53 58.69
N PHE A 120 14.28 -35.74 59.18
CA PHE A 120 14.44 -36.97 58.39
C PHE A 120 13.26 -37.93 58.54
N GLY A 121 12.37 -37.69 59.51
CA GLY A 121 11.24 -38.54 59.85
C GLY A 121 9.91 -37.93 59.44
N SER A 122 8.86 -38.19 60.22
CA SER A 122 7.51 -37.68 59.95
C SER A 122 7.12 -36.63 60.99
N ILE A 123 6.57 -35.50 60.52
CA ILE A 123 5.89 -34.48 61.32
C ILE A 123 4.46 -34.43 60.79
N LEU A 124 3.48 -34.92 61.55
CA LEU A 124 2.14 -35.22 61.06
C LEU A 124 1.06 -34.55 61.91
N GLY A 125 0.10 -33.93 61.24
CA GLY A 125 -1.15 -33.51 61.86
C GLY A 125 -2.16 -34.66 61.97
N THR A 126 -2.85 -34.78 63.10
CA THR A 126 -3.82 -35.88 63.37
C THR A 126 -5.28 -35.44 63.50
N ASP A 127 -5.53 -34.14 63.70
CA ASP A 127 -6.86 -33.47 63.67
C ASP A 127 -6.66 -32.01 63.23
N ASN A 128 -7.73 -31.20 63.11
CA ASN A 128 -7.69 -29.82 62.63
C ASN A 128 -6.67 -28.94 63.38
N GLN A 129 -5.55 -28.70 62.73
CA GLN A 129 -4.49 -27.83 63.22
C GLN A 129 -4.91 -26.36 63.14
N ARG A 130 -4.31 -25.51 63.98
CA ARG A 130 -4.56 -24.05 63.97
C ARG A 130 -4.22 -23.43 62.61
N ASN A 131 -2.93 -23.14 62.42
CA ASN A 131 -2.42 -22.47 61.22
C ASN A 131 -1.42 -23.37 60.47
N GLY A 132 -0.91 -24.45 61.08
CA GLY A 132 0.09 -25.30 60.44
C GLY A 132 0.52 -26.48 61.30
N THR A 133 1.04 -27.52 60.66
CA THR A 133 1.59 -28.72 61.31
C THR A 133 2.99 -28.46 61.87
N LEU A 134 3.82 -27.76 61.11
CA LEU A 134 5.01 -27.05 61.59
C LEU A 134 4.74 -25.55 61.48
N TYR A 135 4.78 -24.87 62.62
CA TYR A 135 4.43 -23.45 62.72
C TYR A 135 5.62 -22.61 63.19
N ILE A 136 5.83 -21.47 62.54
CA ILE A 136 6.75 -20.40 62.95
C ILE A 136 5.92 -19.16 63.29
N ASN A 137 6.08 -18.64 64.51
CA ASN A 137 5.43 -17.42 64.96
C ASN A 137 6.13 -16.16 64.43
N GLY A 138 5.41 -15.04 64.41
CA GLY A 138 5.88 -13.76 63.85
C GLY A 138 6.92 -13.00 64.66
N VAL A 139 7.35 -13.53 65.81
CA VAL A 139 8.47 -12.99 66.60
C VAL A 139 9.78 -13.77 66.41
N VAL A 140 9.76 -14.85 65.60
CA VAL A 140 10.93 -15.72 65.40
C VAL A 140 11.81 -15.17 64.29
N ASP A 141 13.09 -14.94 64.58
CA ASP A 141 14.12 -14.60 63.60
C ASP A 141 15.17 -15.72 63.47
N ASP A 142 15.93 -15.70 62.37
CA ASP A 142 17.05 -16.61 62.10
C ASP A 142 16.67 -18.13 62.10
N ALA A 143 15.44 -18.45 61.70
CA ALA A 143 14.96 -19.82 61.63
C ALA A 143 15.44 -20.58 60.37
N THR A 144 15.98 -21.79 60.57
CA THR A 144 16.38 -22.72 59.50
C THR A 144 15.62 -24.04 59.59
N ILE A 145 14.75 -24.31 58.62
CA ILE A 145 14.01 -25.57 58.50
C ILE A 145 14.57 -26.40 57.34
N ILE A 146 14.99 -27.64 57.62
CA ILE A 146 15.53 -28.58 56.64
C ILE A 146 14.70 -29.87 56.67
N ASN A 147 13.83 -30.05 55.68
CA ASN A 147 13.15 -31.32 55.43
C ASN A 147 14.01 -32.17 54.49
N GLN A 148 14.58 -33.26 55.00
CA GLN A 148 15.50 -34.13 54.26
C GLN A 148 14.75 -35.03 53.28
N ARG A 149 15.48 -35.74 52.42
CA ARG A 149 14.90 -36.52 51.29
C ARG A 149 13.80 -37.52 51.69
N ILE A 150 13.90 -38.11 52.88
CA ILE A 150 12.92 -39.07 53.41
C ILE A 150 11.97 -38.43 54.43
N GLY A 151 12.14 -37.13 54.71
CA GLY A 151 11.33 -36.39 55.65
C GLY A 151 9.96 -36.06 55.08
N VAL A 152 8.95 -36.14 55.94
CA VAL A 152 7.55 -35.83 55.64
C VAL A 152 7.05 -34.80 56.63
N ILE A 153 6.44 -33.74 56.12
CA ILE A 153 5.63 -32.78 56.87
C ILE A 153 4.24 -32.81 56.22
N ASP A 154 3.23 -33.29 56.93
CA ASP A 154 1.92 -33.54 56.34
C ASP A 154 0.82 -33.10 57.30
N ALA A 155 -0.08 -32.23 56.82
CA ALA A 155 -1.25 -31.79 57.56
C ALA A 155 -2.22 -32.93 57.93
N GLY A 156 -2.18 -34.05 57.22
CA GLY A 156 -3.12 -35.15 57.41
C GLY A 156 -4.44 -34.91 56.68
N GLU A 157 -4.99 -35.98 56.13
CA GLU A 157 -6.15 -35.96 55.23
C GLU A 157 -7.36 -35.25 55.86
N GLY A 158 -7.90 -34.24 55.17
CA GLY A 158 -9.07 -33.49 55.62
C GLY A 158 -8.81 -32.38 56.65
N ASN A 159 -7.58 -32.23 57.14
CA ASN A 159 -7.25 -31.24 58.18
C ASN A 159 -6.93 -29.86 57.59
N ALA A 160 -7.51 -28.81 58.17
CA ALA A 160 -7.49 -27.46 57.60
C ALA A 160 -6.20 -26.64 57.84
N GLY A 161 -5.20 -27.14 58.57
CA GLY A 161 -3.95 -26.39 58.79
C GLY A 161 -2.90 -26.67 57.71
N ASP A 162 -2.01 -25.72 57.47
CA ASP A 162 -0.97 -25.86 56.45
C ASP A 162 0.05 -26.96 56.80
N GLY A 163 0.75 -27.50 55.80
CA GLY A 163 1.89 -28.39 56.06
C GLY A 163 2.97 -27.65 56.88
N LEU A 164 3.38 -26.50 56.38
CA LEU A 164 4.26 -25.54 57.07
C LEU A 164 3.70 -24.13 56.93
N SER A 165 3.64 -23.38 58.01
CA SER A 165 3.27 -21.96 57.94
C SER A 165 4.15 -21.05 58.78
N VAL A 166 4.32 -19.83 58.26
CA VAL A 166 5.08 -18.75 58.85
C VAL A 166 4.14 -17.58 59.02
N GLN A 167 3.89 -17.21 60.27
CA GLN A 167 3.29 -15.92 60.58
C GLN A 167 4.38 -14.86 60.39
N VAL A 168 4.09 -13.81 59.63
CA VAL A 168 5.00 -12.70 59.39
C VAL A 168 4.60 -11.50 60.24
N GLY A 169 5.46 -11.13 61.18
CA GLY A 169 5.25 -10.09 62.19
C GLY A 169 4.22 -10.46 63.27
N ASP A 170 4.23 -9.68 64.35
CA ASP A 170 3.29 -9.78 65.47
C ASP A 170 2.68 -8.41 65.80
N SER A 171 1.48 -8.45 66.38
CA SER A 171 0.62 -7.33 66.80
C SER A 171 1.24 -6.34 67.80
N SER A 172 2.51 -6.51 68.17
CA SER A 172 3.19 -5.80 69.26
C SER A 172 4.38 -4.93 68.85
N GLU A 173 4.39 -4.40 67.61
CA GLU A 173 5.35 -3.41 67.03
C GLU A 173 6.34 -3.95 65.98
N ASP A 174 6.36 -5.26 65.68
CA ASP A 174 7.30 -5.83 64.70
C ASP A 174 6.57 -6.43 63.49
N ALA A 175 6.71 -5.78 62.34
CA ALA A 175 6.17 -6.24 61.06
C ALA A 175 7.22 -6.98 60.21
N LEU A 176 8.30 -7.48 60.83
CA LEU A 176 9.43 -8.12 60.16
C LEU A 176 9.72 -9.51 60.73
N ASN A 177 10.06 -10.46 59.85
CA ASN A 177 10.82 -11.65 60.24
C ASN A 177 12.09 -11.75 59.41
N ASN A 178 13.22 -11.88 60.09
CA ASN A 178 14.54 -11.92 59.48
C ASN A 178 15.01 -13.35 59.23
N ASN A 179 15.55 -13.58 58.04
CA ASN A 179 16.36 -14.75 57.71
C ASN A 179 15.63 -16.11 57.89
N ILE A 180 14.36 -16.19 57.47
CA ILE A 180 13.58 -17.43 57.48
C ILE A 180 13.99 -18.31 56.29
N ASN A 181 14.69 -19.39 56.59
CA ASN A 181 15.38 -20.24 55.62
C ASN A 181 14.81 -21.66 55.57
N LEU A 182 14.13 -21.99 54.47
CA LEU A 182 13.47 -23.27 54.28
C LEU A 182 14.16 -24.09 53.18
N THR A 183 14.57 -25.32 53.49
CA THR A 183 15.10 -26.28 52.50
C THR A 183 14.27 -27.56 52.53
N ASN A 184 13.50 -27.80 51.47
CA ASN A 184 12.75 -29.03 51.27
C ASN A 184 13.45 -29.97 50.27
N ARG A 185 13.72 -31.20 50.70
CA ARG A 185 14.19 -32.33 49.87
C ARG A 185 13.22 -33.51 49.91
N GLY A 186 12.25 -33.50 50.84
CA GLY A 186 11.27 -34.56 51.08
C GLY A 186 9.88 -34.11 50.64
N ALA A 187 8.85 -34.41 51.44
CA ALA A 187 7.47 -34.02 51.17
C ALA A 187 6.95 -33.00 52.20
N ILE A 188 6.30 -31.95 51.72
CA ILE A 188 5.47 -31.02 52.50
C ILE A 188 4.07 -31.02 51.86
N ALA A 189 3.03 -31.35 52.63
CA ALA A 189 1.68 -31.49 52.10
C ALA A 189 0.62 -30.79 52.98
N GLY A 190 -0.21 -29.97 52.33
CA GLY A 190 -1.49 -29.53 52.86
C GLY A 190 -2.65 -30.36 52.30
N ARG A 191 -3.62 -30.77 53.13
CA ARG A 191 -4.64 -31.78 52.78
C ARG A 191 -6.09 -31.46 53.17
N GLY A 192 -6.35 -30.27 53.66
CA GLY A 192 -7.68 -29.79 54.07
C GLY A 192 -8.42 -28.98 53.02
N GLN A 193 -9.71 -29.27 52.89
CA GLN A 193 -10.71 -28.39 52.27
C GLN A 193 -11.53 -27.75 53.40
N ALA A 194 -11.53 -26.42 53.51
CA ALA A 194 -12.41 -25.70 54.43
C ALA A 194 -13.11 -24.55 53.69
N ASP A 195 -14.31 -24.18 54.16
CA ASP A 195 -15.02 -23.02 53.63
C ASP A 195 -14.22 -21.74 53.97
N PHE A 196 -13.98 -20.89 52.96
CA PHE A 196 -13.26 -19.63 53.15
C PHE A 196 -14.05 -18.69 54.08
N ALA A 197 -13.60 -18.51 55.33
CA ALA A 197 -14.33 -17.76 56.35
C ALA A 197 -13.99 -16.26 56.41
N GLY A 198 -13.20 -15.74 55.46
CA GLY A 198 -12.93 -14.31 55.28
C GLY A 198 -11.99 -13.67 56.31
N GLY A 199 -11.34 -14.45 57.19
CA GLY A 199 -10.32 -13.94 58.13
C GLY A 199 -8.94 -14.58 57.92
N ARG A 200 -7.86 -13.79 57.94
CA ARG A 200 -6.46 -14.26 57.72
C ARG A 200 -5.99 -15.32 58.73
N LEU A 201 -6.55 -15.28 59.94
CA LEU A 201 -6.18 -16.12 61.11
C LEU A 201 -7.14 -17.30 61.36
N THR A 202 -8.16 -17.51 60.52
CA THR A 202 -9.09 -18.65 60.64
C THR A 202 -8.71 -19.78 59.67
N PRO A 203 -9.01 -21.05 59.99
CA PRO A 203 -8.70 -22.17 59.09
C PRO A 203 -9.47 -22.04 57.77
N ASN A 204 -8.81 -21.58 56.71
CA ASN A 204 -9.42 -21.28 55.40
C ASN A 204 -9.09 -22.34 54.33
N GLY A 205 -8.57 -23.50 54.74
CA GLY A 205 -8.04 -24.54 53.86
C GLY A 205 -6.53 -24.68 54.04
N SER A 206 -5.96 -25.78 53.53
CA SER A 206 -4.59 -26.21 53.87
C SER A 206 -3.64 -26.10 52.68
N SER A 207 -2.68 -25.18 52.78
CA SER A 207 -1.56 -25.00 51.85
C SER A 207 -0.41 -25.94 52.20
N GLY A 208 0.49 -26.18 51.24
CA GLY A 208 1.74 -26.88 51.53
C GLY A 208 2.66 -26.02 52.40
N LEU A 209 2.95 -24.82 51.91
CA LEU A 209 3.76 -23.78 52.56
C LEU A 209 3.03 -22.44 52.45
N ARG A 210 2.86 -21.73 53.58
CA ARG A 210 2.18 -20.42 53.61
C ARG A 210 2.94 -19.40 54.46
N PHE A 211 3.14 -18.21 53.91
CA PHE A 211 3.55 -17.00 54.63
C PHE A 211 2.35 -16.06 54.72
N PHE A 212 1.93 -15.72 55.93
CA PHE A 212 0.75 -14.89 56.16
C PHE A 212 1.04 -13.77 57.16
N ASN A 213 0.46 -12.60 56.94
CA ASN A 213 0.69 -11.43 57.80
C ASN A 213 -0.07 -11.59 59.13
N GLY A 214 0.69 -11.51 60.24
CA GLY A 214 0.16 -11.51 61.60
C GLY A 214 0.45 -10.22 62.38
N SER A 215 1.07 -9.21 61.76
CA SER A 215 1.46 -7.95 62.41
C SER A 215 0.27 -7.03 62.69
N GLY A 216 -0.80 -7.17 61.90
CA GLY A 216 -1.95 -6.24 61.93
C GLY A 216 -1.72 -4.95 61.14
N GLU A 217 -0.52 -4.74 60.60
CA GLU A 217 -0.21 -3.69 59.61
C GLU A 217 -0.70 -4.10 58.21
N PRO A 218 -0.89 -3.13 57.29
CA PRO A 218 -1.24 -3.42 55.90
C PRO A 218 -0.27 -4.41 55.24
N GLU A 219 1.02 -4.26 55.54
CA GLU A 219 2.10 -5.08 55.02
C GLU A 219 3.05 -5.55 56.14
N ALA A 220 3.60 -6.75 55.98
CA ALA A 220 4.64 -7.31 56.82
C ALA A 220 5.75 -7.91 55.94
N THR A 221 7.00 -7.79 56.34
CA THR A 221 8.17 -8.21 55.55
C THR A 221 8.76 -9.51 56.09
N VAL A 222 9.10 -10.44 55.21
CA VAL A 222 9.92 -11.62 55.54
C VAL A 222 11.15 -11.66 54.65
N THR A 223 12.33 -11.81 55.26
CA THR A 223 13.58 -12.02 54.51
C THR A 223 14.01 -13.48 54.58
N GLY A 224 14.64 -14.00 53.51
CA GLY A 224 15.24 -15.35 53.54
C GLY A 224 15.16 -16.11 52.22
N PHE A 225 15.08 -17.45 52.31
CA PHE A 225 14.92 -18.28 51.12
C PHE A 225 14.04 -19.51 51.31
N VAL A 226 13.41 -19.92 50.22
CA VAL A 226 12.79 -21.25 50.07
C VAL A 226 13.53 -22.02 48.99
N ARG A 227 14.06 -23.20 49.32
CA ARG A 227 14.72 -24.11 48.37
C ARG A 227 14.00 -25.45 48.33
N ASN A 228 13.28 -25.71 47.26
CA ASN A 228 12.59 -26.98 47.03
C ASN A 228 13.36 -27.88 46.05
N SER A 229 13.52 -29.15 46.42
CA SER A 229 14.02 -30.23 45.56
C SER A 229 13.26 -31.54 45.76
N GLY A 230 12.22 -31.51 46.61
CA GLY A 230 11.25 -32.57 46.83
C GLY A 230 9.85 -32.11 46.39
N SER A 231 8.79 -32.50 47.09
CA SER A 231 7.43 -32.09 46.77
C SER A 231 6.88 -31.11 47.80
N ILE A 232 6.26 -30.02 47.32
CA ILE A 232 5.36 -29.18 48.10
C ILE A 232 4.01 -29.26 47.40
N THR A 233 3.00 -29.78 48.09
CA THR A 233 1.67 -30.01 47.51
C THR A 233 0.57 -29.46 48.38
N ALA A 234 -0.53 -29.06 47.77
CA ALA A 234 -1.76 -28.73 48.47
C ALA A 234 -2.95 -29.42 47.79
N GLU A 235 -3.96 -29.80 48.57
CA GLU A 235 -5.22 -30.30 48.05
C GLU A 235 -6.26 -29.19 47.93
N VAL A 236 -6.08 -28.04 48.59
CA VAL A 236 -7.07 -26.93 48.70
C VAL A 236 -7.46 -26.29 47.36
N ASP A 237 -8.78 -26.11 47.14
CA ASP A 237 -9.34 -25.50 45.92
C ASP A 237 -10.18 -24.21 46.18
N VAL A 238 -9.78 -23.40 47.17
CA VAL A 238 -10.50 -22.18 47.57
C VAL A 238 -9.59 -20.94 47.64
N GLY A 239 -10.16 -19.77 47.36
CA GLY A 239 -9.50 -18.45 47.52
C GLY A 239 -8.23 -18.23 46.69
N PHE A 240 -7.15 -17.85 47.38
CA PHE A 240 -5.80 -17.68 46.83
C PHE A 240 -4.85 -18.82 47.25
N LEU A 241 -5.33 -19.79 48.03
CA LEU A 241 -4.49 -20.84 48.60
C LEU A 241 -3.90 -21.78 47.54
N GLY A 242 -2.82 -22.47 47.89
CA GLY A 242 -2.03 -23.25 46.94
C GLY A 242 -0.89 -24.04 47.59
N ALA A 243 0.00 -24.60 46.77
CA ALA A 243 1.14 -25.35 47.30
C ALA A 243 2.15 -24.44 48.01
N VAL A 244 2.54 -23.32 47.40
CA VAL A 244 3.35 -22.27 48.03
C VAL A 244 2.60 -20.95 47.93
N VAL A 245 2.37 -20.30 49.06
CA VAL A 245 1.59 -19.07 49.16
C VAL A 245 2.38 -18.04 49.94
N VAL A 246 2.63 -16.88 49.33
CA VAL A 246 2.94 -15.62 50.01
C VAL A 246 1.68 -14.79 49.91
N GLU A 247 1.01 -14.56 51.05
CA GLU A 247 -0.28 -13.85 51.03
C GLU A 247 -0.15 -12.38 50.66
N ASP A 248 -1.26 -11.82 50.20
CA ASP A 248 -1.50 -10.37 50.14
C ASP A 248 -1.03 -9.71 51.44
N GLY A 249 -0.37 -8.55 51.33
CA GLY A 249 0.23 -7.83 52.46
C GLY A 249 1.40 -8.54 53.15
N VAL A 250 2.08 -9.48 52.48
CA VAL A 250 3.37 -10.04 52.90
C VAL A 250 4.44 -9.74 51.85
N SER A 251 5.35 -8.81 52.15
CA SER A 251 6.55 -8.54 51.35
C SER A 251 7.61 -9.62 51.58
N PHE A 252 7.76 -10.54 50.61
CA PHE A 252 8.89 -11.47 50.60
C PHE A 252 10.13 -10.84 49.95
N GLN A 253 11.20 -10.65 50.73
CA GLN A 253 12.50 -10.16 50.25
C GLN A 253 13.53 -11.29 50.24
N GLY A 254 13.85 -11.82 49.06
CA GLY A 254 14.81 -12.92 48.94
C GLY A 254 14.57 -13.84 47.76
N THR A 255 14.68 -15.16 48.00
CA THR A 255 14.66 -16.13 46.89
C THR A 255 13.75 -17.34 47.12
N ILE A 256 12.93 -17.67 46.12
CA ILE A 256 12.20 -18.95 46.06
C ILE A 256 12.79 -19.77 44.91
N THR A 257 13.40 -20.92 45.20
CA THR A 257 14.06 -21.77 44.21
C THR A 257 13.44 -23.16 44.18
N ASN A 258 12.81 -23.51 43.07
CA ASN A 258 12.37 -24.87 42.75
C ASN A 258 13.43 -25.56 41.88
N GLN A 259 14.19 -26.49 42.43
CA GLN A 259 15.27 -27.19 41.74
C GLN A 259 14.73 -28.24 40.77
N ARG A 260 15.59 -28.82 39.92
CA ARG A 260 15.21 -29.77 38.85
C ARG A 260 14.33 -30.95 39.26
N SER A 261 14.46 -31.45 40.49
CA SER A 261 13.63 -32.54 41.02
C SER A 261 12.44 -32.05 41.85
N GLY A 262 12.32 -30.75 42.02
CA GLY A 262 11.29 -30.11 42.83
C GLY A 262 9.95 -30.08 42.11
N VAL A 263 8.89 -30.36 42.87
CA VAL A 263 7.49 -30.29 42.43
C VAL A 263 6.75 -29.32 43.35
N ILE A 264 6.04 -28.38 42.76
CA ILE A 264 5.09 -27.48 43.41
C ILE A 264 3.73 -27.69 42.71
N SER A 265 2.74 -28.23 43.43
CA SER A 265 1.47 -28.62 42.81
C SER A 265 0.27 -28.37 43.72
N GLY A 266 -0.70 -27.61 43.24
CA GLY A 266 -1.98 -27.41 43.91
C GLY A 266 -3.12 -27.30 42.89
N PRO A 267 -4.37 -27.73 43.21
CA PRO A 267 -5.45 -27.70 42.25
C PRO A 267 -5.87 -26.28 41.86
N ARG A 268 -5.75 -25.30 42.78
CA ARG A 268 -6.05 -23.90 42.52
C ARG A 268 -4.83 -23.06 42.18
N ASN A 269 -3.84 -23.02 43.06
CA ASN A 269 -2.56 -22.35 42.80
C ASN A 269 -1.38 -23.29 43.05
N GLY A 270 -0.41 -23.30 42.14
CA GLY A 270 0.90 -23.89 42.41
C GLY A 270 1.72 -22.96 43.30
N LEU A 271 2.07 -21.79 42.75
CA LEU A 271 2.76 -20.71 43.44
C LEU A 271 1.89 -19.43 43.40
N TYR A 272 1.61 -18.85 44.56
CA TYR A 272 0.89 -17.59 44.69
C TYR A 272 1.77 -16.56 45.41
N ILE A 273 1.96 -15.40 44.78
CA ILE A 273 2.58 -14.20 45.33
C ILE A 273 1.49 -13.13 45.36
N GLY A 274 1.22 -12.58 46.54
CA GLY A 274 0.17 -11.57 46.76
C GLY A 274 0.65 -10.15 46.52
N ASN A 275 -0.24 -9.20 46.73
CA ASN A 275 -0.11 -7.80 46.30
C ASN A 275 0.76 -6.86 47.17
N ALA A 276 1.92 -7.32 47.66
CA ALA A 276 2.83 -6.47 48.45
C ALA A 276 3.97 -5.92 47.58
N ASP A 277 4.71 -4.94 48.12
CA ASP A 277 5.99 -4.48 47.55
C ASP A 277 7.11 -5.51 47.85
N HIS A 278 7.53 -6.31 46.86
CA HIS A 278 8.51 -7.38 47.05
C HIS A 278 9.96 -6.97 46.75
N ASP A 279 10.91 -7.86 47.05
CA ASP A 279 12.22 -7.91 46.37
C ASP A 279 12.51 -9.39 46.13
N LEU A 280 11.75 -9.98 45.20
CA LEU A 280 11.60 -11.43 45.11
C LEU A 280 12.16 -12.00 43.82
N LEU A 281 13.17 -12.86 43.97
CA LEU A 281 13.72 -13.67 42.88
C LEU A 281 13.21 -15.12 42.95
N ILE A 282 12.38 -15.50 41.99
CA ILE A 282 11.87 -16.85 41.84
C ILE A 282 12.67 -17.58 40.75
N ASN A 283 13.23 -18.75 41.07
CA ASN A 283 13.97 -19.59 40.13
C ASN A 283 13.31 -20.97 40.01
N ASN A 284 12.62 -21.24 38.92
CA ASN A 284 12.08 -22.55 38.60
C ASN A 284 13.00 -23.32 37.65
N ALA A 285 13.40 -24.52 38.06
CA ALA A 285 14.08 -25.51 37.23
C ALA A 285 13.36 -26.88 37.25
N GLY A 286 12.36 -27.04 38.12
CA GLY A 286 11.54 -28.24 38.29
C GLY A 286 10.15 -28.07 37.68
N LEU A 287 9.14 -28.68 38.30
CA LEU A 287 7.74 -28.61 37.89
C LEU A 287 6.94 -27.69 38.81
N ILE A 288 6.18 -26.78 38.23
CA ILE A 288 5.09 -26.04 38.87
C ILE A 288 3.82 -26.34 38.08
N GLU A 289 2.79 -26.89 38.71
CA GLU A 289 1.53 -27.23 38.02
C GLU A 289 0.28 -26.89 38.84
N SER A 290 -0.82 -26.64 38.13
CA SER A 290 -2.12 -26.37 38.76
C SER A 290 -3.29 -26.57 37.80
N GLY A 291 -4.45 -26.93 38.38
CA GLY A 291 -5.72 -27.00 37.67
C GLY A 291 -6.36 -25.64 37.40
N SER A 292 -5.89 -24.56 38.03
CA SER A 292 -6.38 -23.18 37.79
C SER A 292 -5.28 -22.19 37.44
N ARG A 293 -4.38 -21.78 38.35
CA ARG A 293 -3.20 -20.95 38.00
C ARG A 293 -1.94 -21.65 38.50
N ALA A 294 -0.97 -21.93 37.63
CA ALA A 294 0.27 -22.56 38.08
C ALA A 294 1.13 -21.55 38.85
N VAL A 295 1.21 -20.32 38.33
CA VAL A 295 1.89 -19.19 38.97
C VAL A 295 0.99 -17.97 38.93
N ASN A 296 0.88 -17.29 40.07
CA ASN A 296 0.20 -16.01 40.23
C ASN A 296 1.21 -15.01 40.79
N LEU A 297 1.44 -13.92 40.07
CA LEU A 297 2.37 -12.85 40.44
C LEU A 297 1.56 -11.56 40.57
N ASP A 298 1.16 -11.25 41.79
CA ASP A 298 0.55 -9.97 42.14
C ASP A 298 1.61 -9.13 42.89
N GLY A 299 1.40 -7.82 42.99
CA GLY A 299 2.32 -6.89 43.65
C GLY A 299 3.59 -6.58 42.86
N ASP A 300 4.53 -5.90 43.52
CA ASP A 300 5.63 -5.19 42.83
C ASP A 300 6.97 -5.91 42.98
N ASP A 301 7.92 -5.61 42.08
CA ASP A 301 9.35 -6.01 42.20
C ASP A 301 9.61 -7.54 42.26
N VAL A 302 8.92 -8.28 41.37
CA VAL A 302 9.07 -9.75 41.25
C VAL A 302 9.81 -10.15 39.97
N THR A 303 10.89 -10.92 40.11
CA THR A 303 11.59 -11.56 38.98
C THR A 303 11.37 -13.08 38.97
N PHE A 304 10.72 -13.60 37.93
CA PHE A 304 10.47 -15.03 37.71
C PHE A 304 11.36 -15.61 36.60
N ASN A 305 12.35 -16.42 36.96
CA ASN A 305 13.20 -17.15 36.04
C ASN A 305 12.75 -18.61 35.89
N ASN A 306 12.28 -18.98 34.68
CA ASN A 306 11.88 -20.34 34.37
C ASN A 306 12.89 -21.07 33.48
N SER A 307 13.32 -22.25 33.91
CA SER A 307 14.14 -23.21 33.13
C SER A 307 13.59 -24.63 33.17
N GLY A 308 12.47 -24.84 33.86
CA GLY A 308 11.72 -26.09 33.95
C GLY A 308 10.32 -25.94 33.38
N ASP A 309 9.36 -26.68 33.95
CA ASP A 309 8.00 -26.78 33.44
C ASP A 309 7.03 -25.99 34.33
N VAL A 310 6.19 -25.16 33.70
CA VAL A 310 5.05 -24.48 34.31
C VAL A 310 3.80 -24.88 33.53
N LEU A 311 3.00 -25.78 34.11
CA LEU A 311 1.96 -26.51 33.38
C LEU A 311 0.56 -26.25 33.93
N GLY A 312 -0.37 -25.94 33.04
CA GLY A 312 -1.80 -25.96 33.29
C GLY A 312 -2.37 -27.37 33.17
N THR A 313 -3.03 -27.87 34.21
CA THR A 313 -3.60 -29.24 34.25
C THR A 313 -5.13 -29.27 34.23
N GLY A 314 -5.77 -28.10 34.11
CA GLY A 314 -7.23 -27.93 34.08
C GLY A 314 -7.61 -26.57 33.51
N ASN A 315 -8.92 -26.27 33.44
CA ASN A 315 -9.39 -24.99 32.90
C ASN A 315 -8.98 -23.83 33.81
N GLN A 316 -7.97 -23.08 33.36
CA GLN A 316 -7.49 -21.90 34.07
C GLN A 316 -8.52 -20.78 34.00
N ARG A 317 -8.50 -19.92 35.03
CA ARG A 317 -9.36 -18.73 35.07
C ARG A 317 -9.02 -17.76 33.93
N ASN A 318 -7.72 -17.45 33.79
CA ASN A 318 -7.21 -16.49 32.80
C ASN A 318 -5.96 -17.04 32.10
N GLY A 319 -4.94 -17.47 32.86
CA GLY A 319 -3.72 -18.03 32.30
C GLY A 319 -2.96 -18.93 33.27
N THR A 320 -1.97 -19.65 32.74
CA THR A 320 -1.09 -20.55 33.51
C THR A 320 -0.14 -19.77 34.40
N ILE A 321 0.44 -18.70 33.85
CA ILE A 321 0.98 -17.59 34.61
C ILE A 321 0.00 -16.42 34.51
N TYR A 322 -0.34 -15.84 35.66
CA TYR A 322 -1.22 -14.68 35.75
C TYR A 322 -0.53 -13.53 36.47
N ILE A 323 -0.64 -12.34 35.88
CA ILE A 323 -0.33 -11.06 36.53
C ILE A 323 -1.65 -10.30 36.62
N ASP A 324 -1.98 -9.83 37.83
CA ASP A 324 -3.16 -9.00 38.04
C ASP A 324 -2.87 -7.51 37.82
N GLY A 325 -3.90 -6.67 37.92
CA GLY A 325 -3.76 -5.24 37.67
C GLY A 325 -2.99 -4.47 38.73
N THR A 326 -2.58 -5.09 39.84
CA THR A 326 -1.80 -4.45 40.91
C THR A 326 -0.30 -4.64 40.75
N GLY A 327 0.15 -5.42 39.78
CA GLY A 327 1.56 -5.77 39.65
C GLY A 327 2.35 -4.77 38.81
N ASP A 328 3.37 -4.16 39.41
CA ASP A 328 4.38 -3.34 38.72
C ASP A 328 5.79 -3.95 38.82
N ASP A 329 6.70 -3.55 37.93
CA ASP A 329 8.11 -3.99 37.93
C ASP A 329 8.32 -5.53 37.81
N ILE A 330 7.33 -6.23 37.24
CA ILE A 330 7.40 -7.69 37.07
C ILE A 330 8.26 -8.09 35.88
N THR A 331 9.24 -8.97 36.12
CA THR A 331 10.10 -9.54 35.08
C THR A 331 9.95 -11.06 34.96
N ILE A 332 9.52 -11.56 33.80
CA ILE A 332 9.45 -12.99 33.46
C ILE A 332 10.57 -13.35 32.48
N ASN A 333 11.44 -14.28 32.88
CA ASN A 333 12.51 -14.83 32.04
C ASN A 333 12.28 -16.32 31.78
N ASN A 334 11.67 -16.68 30.65
CA ASN A 334 11.58 -18.06 30.20
C ASN A 334 12.87 -18.45 29.45
N LEU A 335 13.73 -19.23 30.09
CA LEU A 335 15.04 -19.66 29.57
C LEU A 335 14.89 -20.75 28.51
N ARG A 336 15.99 -21.13 27.82
CA ARG A 336 15.94 -22.04 26.65
C ARG A 336 15.28 -23.40 26.90
N SER A 337 15.35 -23.92 28.12
CA SER A 337 14.71 -25.19 28.50
C SER A 337 13.37 -24.99 29.18
N GLY A 338 12.95 -23.74 29.42
CA GLY A 338 11.72 -23.42 30.10
C GLY A 338 10.51 -23.64 29.20
N VAL A 339 9.49 -24.26 29.78
CA VAL A 339 8.18 -24.50 29.15
C VAL A 339 7.12 -23.84 30.02
N ILE A 340 6.27 -23.03 29.39
CA ILE A 340 5.04 -22.48 29.95
C ILE A 340 3.92 -22.95 29.03
N ASP A 341 3.05 -23.81 29.54
CA ASP A 341 2.06 -24.50 28.72
C ASP A 341 0.70 -24.51 29.40
N ALA A 342 -0.31 -23.96 28.72
CA ALA A 342 -1.70 -24.00 29.18
C ALA A 342 -2.28 -25.42 29.27
N GLY A 343 -1.69 -26.39 28.57
CA GLY A 343 -2.21 -27.75 28.54
C GLY A 343 -3.37 -27.92 27.56
N GLU A 344 -3.37 -29.07 26.89
CA GLU A 344 -4.28 -29.37 25.78
C GLU A 344 -5.76 -29.24 26.19
N GLY A 345 -6.52 -28.46 25.43
CA GLY A 345 -7.95 -28.25 25.64
C GLY A 345 -8.32 -27.27 26.76
N ASN A 346 -7.34 -26.70 27.48
CA ASN A 346 -7.61 -25.77 28.57
C ASN A 346 -7.73 -24.32 28.08
N ALA A 347 -8.79 -23.62 28.49
CA ALA A 347 -9.16 -22.33 27.93
C ALA A 347 -8.32 -21.11 28.36
N GLY A 348 -7.37 -21.24 29.29
CA GLY A 348 -6.55 -20.11 29.72
C GLY A 348 -5.26 -19.94 28.94
N ASP A 349 -4.73 -18.73 28.91
CA ASP A 349 -3.51 -18.38 28.18
C ASP A 349 -2.26 -19.05 28.77
N GLY A 350 -1.17 -19.10 28.00
CA GLY A 350 0.15 -19.43 28.53
C GLY A 350 0.56 -18.41 29.61
N ILE A 351 0.55 -17.13 29.24
CA ILE A 351 0.73 -15.99 30.13
C ILE A 351 -0.39 -14.98 29.89
N SER A 352 -1.05 -14.54 30.96
CA SER A 352 -2.13 -13.56 30.89
C SER A 352 -1.83 -12.40 31.85
N ILE A 353 -1.92 -11.17 31.34
CA ILE A 353 -1.59 -9.93 32.05
C ILE A 353 -2.83 -9.06 32.05
N GLN A 354 -3.41 -8.86 33.23
CA GLN A 354 -4.47 -7.90 33.43
C GLN A 354 -3.85 -6.51 33.55
N VAL A 355 -4.30 -5.57 32.72
CA VAL A 355 -3.84 -4.19 32.75
C VAL A 355 -4.83 -3.33 33.53
N GLY A 356 -4.38 -2.79 34.66
CA GLY A 356 -5.15 -1.99 35.61
C GLY A 356 -6.08 -2.77 36.54
N ALA A 357 -6.32 -2.21 37.72
CA ALA A 357 -7.16 -2.74 38.78
C ALA A 357 -8.21 -1.70 39.24
N GLY A 358 -9.36 -1.67 38.55
CA GLY A 358 -10.42 -0.69 38.84
C GLY A 358 -10.14 0.71 38.28
N SER A 359 -11.12 1.62 38.38
CA SER A 359 -11.08 2.94 37.71
C SER A 359 -10.03 3.92 38.24
N GLU A 360 -9.45 3.65 39.42
CA GLU A 360 -8.42 4.51 40.02
C GLU A 360 -7.00 4.11 39.63
N ASP A 361 -6.83 2.93 39.00
CA ASP A 361 -5.54 2.37 38.64
C ASP A 361 -5.61 1.68 37.26
N ALA A 362 -5.33 2.45 36.21
CA ALA A 362 -5.38 2.00 34.82
C ALA A 362 -3.98 1.77 34.21
N LEU A 363 -2.96 1.57 35.04
CA LEU A 363 -1.57 1.45 34.62
C LEU A 363 -0.96 0.16 35.19
N ASN A 364 -0.12 -0.51 34.40
CA ASN A 364 0.91 -1.39 34.94
C ASN A 364 2.27 -0.99 34.37
N ASP A 365 3.21 -0.68 35.25
CA ASP A 365 4.52 -0.18 34.88
C ASP A 365 5.56 -1.30 34.81
N ASN A 366 6.41 -1.22 33.77
CA ASN A 366 7.62 -2.00 33.60
C ASN A 366 7.44 -3.54 33.58
N ILE A 367 6.38 -4.00 32.91
CA ILE A 367 6.13 -5.44 32.70
C ILE A 367 7.04 -5.99 31.59
N ASN A 368 7.99 -6.83 31.99
CA ASN A 368 9.10 -7.27 31.15
C ASN A 368 9.13 -8.78 30.92
N LEU A 369 8.98 -9.20 29.67
CA LEU A 369 9.03 -10.61 29.28
C LEU A 369 10.22 -10.91 28.37
N THR A 370 11.08 -11.87 28.76
CA THR A 370 12.09 -12.47 27.88
C THR A 370 11.82 -13.95 27.68
N ASN A 371 11.44 -14.34 26.45
CA ASN A 371 11.26 -15.73 26.07
C ASN A 371 12.44 -16.26 25.23
N ARG A 372 13.04 -17.36 25.68
CA ARG A 372 14.03 -18.17 24.95
C ARG A 372 13.60 -19.64 24.83
N GLY A 373 12.53 -20.02 25.51
CA GLY A 373 11.96 -21.37 25.57
C GLY A 373 10.64 -21.47 24.81
N ALA A 374 9.67 -22.20 25.36
CA ALA A 374 8.34 -22.33 24.79
C ALA A 374 7.25 -21.71 25.68
N ILE A 375 6.35 -20.95 25.08
CA ILE A 375 5.09 -20.46 25.67
C ILE A 375 3.95 -20.91 24.75
N ALA A 376 2.99 -21.67 25.27
CA ALA A 376 1.90 -22.24 24.47
C ALA A 376 0.52 -22.02 25.11
N GLY A 377 -0.40 -21.47 24.32
CA GLY A 377 -1.84 -21.56 24.56
C GLY A 377 -2.47 -22.70 23.75
N ARG A 378 -3.26 -23.58 24.38
CA ARG A 378 -3.75 -24.85 23.77
C ARG A 378 -5.25 -25.11 23.88
N GLY A 379 -6.00 -24.12 24.32
CA GLY A 379 -7.46 -24.16 24.46
C GLY A 379 -8.21 -23.64 23.25
N GLN A 380 -9.23 -24.38 22.85
CA GLN A 380 -10.33 -23.90 22.01
C GLN A 380 -11.54 -23.57 22.89
N ALA A 381 -12.22 -22.46 22.64
CA ALA A 381 -13.53 -22.18 23.22
C ALA A 381 -14.41 -21.39 22.24
N ASP A 382 -15.73 -21.44 22.44
CA ASP A 382 -16.67 -20.60 21.71
C ASP A 382 -16.49 -19.14 22.18
N PHE A 383 -16.45 -18.19 21.24
CA PHE A 383 -16.31 -16.77 21.57
C PHE A 383 -17.55 -16.28 22.35
N ALA A 384 -17.39 -15.99 23.63
CA ALA A 384 -18.48 -15.61 24.52
C ALA A 384 -18.57 -14.09 24.74
N GLY A 385 -18.24 -13.27 23.74
CA GLY A 385 -18.62 -11.84 23.66
C GLY A 385 -18.18 -10.89 24.79
N GLY A 386 -17.45 -11.36 25.81
CA GLY A 386 -16.96 -10.56 26.93
C GLY A 386 -15.44 -10.71 27.14
N ARG A 387 -14.76 -9.63 27.56
CA ARG A 387 -13.30 -9.61 27.84
C ARG A 387 -12.84 -10.62 28.90
N LEU A 388 -13.70 -10.91 29.88
CA LEU A 388 -13.40 -11.77 31.04
C LEU A 388 -13.97 -13.20 30.94
N THR A 389 -14.64 -13.56 29.84
CA THR A 389 -15.15 -14.92 29.62
C THR A 389 -14.07 -15.78 28.95
N PRO A 390 -13.98 -17.09 29.25
CA PRO A 390 -13.02 -17.98 28.59
C PRO A 390 -13.31 -18.06 27.09
N ASN A 391 -12.57 -17.30 26.28
CA ASN A 391 -12.76 -17.18 24.83
C ASN A 391 -11.75 -18.02 24.03
N GLY A 392 -10.97 -18.88 24.70
CA GLY A 392 -9.88 -19.66 24.12
C GLY A 392 -8.52 -19.17 24.62
N SER A 393 -7.46 -19.89 24.28
CA SER A 393 -6.13 -19.76 24.91
C SER A 393 -5.10 -19.16 23.97
N SER A 394 -4.59 -17.97 24.32
CA SER A 394 -3.48 -17.30 23.65
C SER A 394 -2.14 -17.77 24.24
N GLY A 395 -1.04 -17.52 23.51
CA GLY A 395 0.30 -17.73 24.09
C GLY A 395 0.61 -16.69 25.16
N LEU A 396 0.47 -15.42 24.79
CA LEU A 396 0.63 -14.23 25.64
C LEU A 396 -0.52 -13.26 25.36
N ARG A 397 -1.20 -12.79 26.42
CA ARG A 397 -2.32 -11.87 26.31
C ARG A 397 -2.22 -10.73 27.32
N PHE A 398 -2.41 -9.50 26.85
CA PHE A 398 -2.64 -8.30 27.65
C PHE A 398 -4.09 -7.88 27.49
N PHE A 399 -4.85 -7.77 28.58
CA PHE A 399 -6.26 -7.41 28.53
C PHE A 399 -6.59 -6.35 29.58
N ASN A 400 -7.52 -5.44 29.24
CA ASN A 400 -7.92 -4.35 30.13
C ASN A 400 -8.83 -4.88 31.25
N GLY A 401 -8.38 -4.71 32.50
CA GLY A 401 -9.13 -5.02 33.73
C GLY A 401 -9.47 -3.79 34.59
N SER A 402 -9.14 -2.58 34.16
CA SER A 402 -9.41 -1.33 34.91
C SER A 402 -10.90 -0.98 34.93
N GLY A 403 -11.64 -1.35 33.88
CA GLY A 403 -13.03 -0.91 33.68
C GLY A 403 -13.16 0.46 33.02
N GLU A 404 -12.03 1.13 32.74
CA GLU A 404 -11.95 2.30 31.88
C GLU A 404 -11.94 1.89 30.40
N PRO A 405 -12.26 2.81 29.46
CA PRO A 405 -12.17 2.54 28.02
C PRO A 405 -10.78 2.02 27.60
N GLU A 406 -9.74 2.60 28.20
CA GLU A 406 -8.33 2.28 27.95
C GLU A 406 -7.56 2.07 29.26
N ALA A 407 -6.57 1.17 29.21
CA ALA A 407 -5.59 0.94 30.26
C ALA A 407 -4.19 0.85 29.64
N THR A 408 -3.16 1.32 30.33
CA THR A 408 -1.79 1.41 29.81
C THR A 408 -0.88 0.36 30.44
N VAL A 409 -0.05 -0.30 29.63
CA VAL A 409 1.05 -1.13 30.11
C VAL A 409 2.36 -0.65 29.53
N THR A 410 3.38 -0.47 30.38
CA THR A 410 4.74 -0.12 29.94
C THR A 410 5.68 -1.31 30.04
N GLY A 411 6.67 -1.43 29.13
CA GLY A 411 7.70 -2.46 29.24
C GLY A 411 8.17 -3.08 27.92
N PHE A 412 8.58 -4.34 27.94
CA PHE A 412 9.01 -5.05 26.72
C PHE A 412 8.64 -6.52 26.66
N VAL A 413 8.47 -7.01 25.44
CA VAL A 413 8.45 -8.45 25.11
C VAL A 413 9.63 -8.76 24.19
N ARG A 414 10.51 -9.68 24.59
CA ARG A 414 11.63 -10.17 23.78
C ARG A 414 11.52 -11.66 23.55
N ASN A 415 11.17 -12.07 22.34
CA ASN A 415 11.06 -13.46 21.94
C ASN A 415 12.28 -13.92 21.13
N SER A 416 12.85 -15.06 21.50
CA SER A 416 13.88 -15.80 20.74
C SER A 416 13.65 -17.32 20.77
N GLY A 417 12.54 -17.74 21.39
CA GLY A 417 12.01 -19.10 21.39
C GLY A 417 10.67 -19.15 20.66
N SER A 418 9.71 -19.94 21.13
CA SER A 418 8.37 -20.01 20.53
C SER A 418 7.30 -19.42 21.44
N ILE A 419 6.42 -18.61 20.86
CA ILE A 419 5.13 -18.24 21.44
C ILE A 419 4.06 -18.73 20.46
N THR A 420 3.22 -19.65 20.90
CA THR A 420 2.23 -20.31 20.04
C THR A 420 0.85 -20.28 20.66
N ALA A 421 -0.19 -20.25 19.83
CA ALA A 421 -1.56 -20.48 20.24
C ALA A 421 -2.24 -21.47 19.30
N GLU A 422 -3.16 -22.26 19.84
CA GLU A 422 -4.02 -23.15 19.04
C GLU A 422 -5.37 -22.50 18.70
N VAL A 423 -5.78 -21.44 19.41
CA VAL A 423 -7.12 -20.83 19.30
C VAL A 423 -7.43 -20.24 17.92
N ASP A 424 -8.62 -20.57 17.38
CA ASP A 424 -9.10 -20.08 16.06
C ASP A 424 -10.39 -19.21 16.14
N VAL A 425 -10.52 -18.38 17.18
CA VAL A 425 -11.71 -17.53 17.40
C VAL A 425 -11.38 -16.06 17.71
N GLY A 426 -12.28 -15.15 17.34
CA GLY A 426 -12.21 -13.71 17.66
C GLY A 426 -10.96 -12.96 17.19
N PHE A 427 -10.33 -12.24 18.10
CA PHE A 427 -9.07 -11.52 17.91
C PHE A 427 -7.87 -12.28 18.51
N LEU A 428 -8.10 -13.45 19.11
CA LEU A 428 -7.07 -14.19 19.84
C LEU A 428 -5.97 -14.73 18.91
N GLY A 429 -4.81 -15.02 19.48
CA GLY A 429 -3.60 -15.36 18.73
C GLY A 429 -2.42 -15.73 19.62
N ALA A 430 -1.22 -15.82 19.03
CA ALA A 430 -0.02 -16.15 19.80
C ALA A 430 0.38 -15.02 20.76
N VAL A 431 0.44 -13.78 20.27
CA VAL A 431 0.63 -12.58 21.09
C VAL A 431 -0.53 -11.63 20.84
N VAL A 432 -1.21 -11.22 21.90
CA VAL A 432 -2.41 -10.38 21.84
C VAL A 432 -2.28 -9.22 22.80
N VAL A 433 -2.35 -7.99 22.27
CA VAL A 433 -2.68 -6.79 23.02
C VAL A 433 -4.12 -6.45 22.65
N GLU A 434 -5.05 -6.59 23.59
CA GLU A 434 -6.48 -6.38 23.29
C GLU A 434 -6.83 -4.92 23.03
N ASP A 435 -7.95 -4.71 22.36
CA ASP A 435 -8.60 -3.39 22.27
C ASP A 435 -8.72 -2.79 23.68
N GLY A 436 -8.52 -1.48 23.80
CA GLY A 436 -8.48 -0.73 25.05
C GLY A 436 -7.27 -1.02 25.94
N VAL A 437 -6.20 -1.62 25.41
CA VAL A 437 -4.89 -1.71 26.07
C VAL A 437 -3.84 -0.93 25.28
N SER A 438 -3.41 0.20 25.81
CA SER A 438 -2.27 0.96 25.31
C SER A 438 -0.96 0.30 25.75
N PHE A 439 -0.28 -0.39 24.83
CA PHE A 439 1.10 -0.84 25.05
C PHE A 439 2.10 0.27 24.73
N GLN A 440 2.87 0.70 25.73
CA GLN A 440 3.95 1.67 25.58
C GLN A 440 5.32 0.98 25.76
N GLY A 441 6.04 0.75 24.67
CA GLY A 441 7.34 0.10 24.73
C GLY A 441 7.70 -0.72 23.49
N THR A 442 8.27 -1.91 23.70
CA THR A 442 8.84 -2.69 22.58
C THR A 442 8.42 -4.15 22.56
N ILE A 443 7.99 -4.64 21.39
CA ILE A 443 7.84 -6.08 21.11
C ILE A 443 8.92 -6.47 20.10
N THR A 444 9.84 -7.36 20.49
CA THR A 444 10.96 -7.80 19.64
C THR A 444 10.93 -9.31 19.45
N ASN A 445 10.71 -9.74 18.21
CA ASN A 445 10.88 -11.13 17.78
C ASN A 445 12.27 -11.28 17.13
N GLN A 446 13.20 -11.93 17.82
CA GLN A 446 14.58 -12.13 17.36
C GLN A 446 14.67 -13.20 16.26
N ARG A 447 15.83 -13.34 15.61
CA ARG A 447 16.03 -14.24 14.45
C ARG A 447 15.61 -15.70 14.64
N SER A 448 15.70 -16.24 15.86
CA SER A 448 15.26 -17.60 16.18
C SER A 448 13.85 -17.66 16.75
N GLY A 449 13.21 -16.50 16.94
CA GLY A 449 11.89 -16.37 17.52
C GLY A 449 10.79 -16.77 16.54
N VAL A 450 9.80 -17.49 17.04
CA VAL A 450 8.58 -17.89 16.33
C VAL A 450 7.38 -17.36 17.10
N ILE A 451 6.48 -16.68 16.38
CA ILE A 451 5.15 -16.27 16.84
C ILE A 451 4.15 -16.88 15.86
N SER A 452 3.33 -17.83 16.30
CA SER A 452 2.48 -18.62 15.38
C SER A 452 1.13 -18.95 16.02
N GLY A 453 0.04 -18.61 15.34
CA GLY A 453 -1.32 -18.95 15.75
C GLY A 453 -2.24 -19.12 14.53
N PRO A 454 -3.25 -20.00 14.57
CA PRO A 454 -4.07 -20.27 13.39
C PRO A 454 -4.90 -19.07 12.96
N ARG A 455 -5.35 -18.23 13.90
CA ARG A 455 -6.12 -17.02 13.59
C ARG A 455 -5.29 -15.76 13.51
N ASN A 456 -4.53 -15.46 14.57
CA ASN A 456 -3.61 -14.34 14.61
C ASN A 456 -2.23 -14.77 15.11
N GLY A 457 -1.17 -14.30 14.45
CA GLY A 457 0.19 -14.41 15.00
C GLY A 457 0.40 -13.34 16.07
N LEU A 458 0.42 -12.08 15.63
CA LEU A 458 0.48 -10.90 16.48
C LEU A 458 -0.77 -10.04 16.27
N TYR A 459 -1.49 -9.75 17.34
CA TYR A 459 -2.66 -8.85 17.33
C TYR A 459 -2.39 -7.65 18.24
N ILE A 460 -2.46 -6.46 17.67
CA ILE A 460 -2.50 -5.17 18.37
C ILE A 460 -3.91 -4.61 18.14
N GLY A 461 -4.67 -4.47 19.22
CA GLY A 461 -6.04 -3.99 19.20
C GLY A 461 -6.13 -2.47 19.33
N ASN A 462 -7.34 -1.93 19.16
CA ASN A 462 -7.56 -0.49 19.12
C ASN A 462 -7.30 0.19 20.49
N ALA A 463 -6.26 1.00 20.57
CA ALA A 463 -5.96 1.96 21.64
C ALA A 463 -4.91 2.99 21.16
N GLU A 464 -4.65 4.01 21.97
CA GLU A 464 -3.54 4.97 21.74
C GLU A 464 -2.19 4.39 22.18
N HIS A 465 -1.42 3.77 21.28
CA HIS A 465 -0.14 3.12 21.63
C HIS A 465 1.06 4.08 21.67
N ASP A 466 2.20 3.58 22.17
CA ASP A 466 3.54 4.07 21.79
C ASP A 466 4.41 2.83 21.60
N LEU A 467 4.17 2.14 20.48
CA LEU A 467 4.61 0.76 20.30
C LEU A 467 5.59 0.61 19.15
N LEU A 468 6.80 0.14 19.48
CA LEU A 468 7.80 -0.27 18.51
C LEU A 468 7.89 -1.80 18.44
N ILE A 469 7.50 -2.36 17.29
CA ILE A 469 7.58 -3.78 16.99
C ILE A 469 8.79 -4.04 16.08
N ASN A 470 9.69 -4.94 16.48
CA ASN A 470 10.85 -5.35 15.70
C ASN A 470 10.78 -6.86 15.42
N ASN A 471 10.48 -7.24 14.18
CA ASN A 471 10.55 -8.62 13.72
C ASN A 471 11.86 -8.91 12.98
N ALA A 472 12.59 -9.92 13.43
CA ALA A 472 13.72 -10.52 12.73
C ALA A 472 13.59 -12.04 12.60
N GLY A 473 12.57 -12.64 13.22
CA GLY A 473 12.25 -14.06 13.19
C GLY A 473 11.05 -14.36 12.30
N LEU A 474 10.27 -15.36 12.68
CA LEU A 474 9.05 -15.78 11.98
C LEU A 474 7.81 -15.31 12.74
N ILE A 475 6.89 -14.65 12.02
CA ILE A 475 5.50 -14.45 12.44
C ILE A 475 4.61 -15.10 11.39
N GLU A 476 3.75 -16.03 11.76
CA GLU A 476 2.88 -16.73 10.81
C GLU A 476 1.47 -16.95 11.36
N SER A 477 0.51 -17.10 10.44
CA SER A 477 -0.87 -17.44 10.79
C SER A 477 -1.65 -18.03 9.64
N GLY A 478 -2.69 -18.80 9.95
CA GLY A 478 -3.66 -19.31 8.97
C GLY A 478 -4.67 -18.26 8.50
N SER A 479 -4.81 -17.14 9.22
CA SER A 479 -5.71 -16.03 8.88
C SER A 479 -5.01 -14.67 8.81
N ARG A 480 -4.56 -14.05 9.91
CA ARG A 480 -3.76 -12.79 9.85
C ARG A 480 -2.45 -13.01 10.60
N ALA A 481 -1.30 -12.83 9.96
CA ALA A 481 -0.02 -12.99 10.66
C ALA A 481 0.21 -11.82 11.61
N VAL A 482 -0.10 -10.61 11.15
CA VAL A 482 -0.04 -9.38 11.96
C VAL A 482 -1.31 -8.56 11.76
N ASN A 483 -1.88 -8.07 12.85
CA ASN A 483 -2.99 -7.14 12.88
C ASN A 483 -2.55 -5.91 13.67
N LEU A 484 -2.63 -4.73 13.05
CA LEU A 484 -2.24 -3.45 13.62
C LEU A 484 -3.45 -2.52 13.61
N ASP A 485 -4.16 -2.45 14.73
CA ASP A 485 -5.27 -1.52 14.94
C ASP A 485 -4.83 -0.46 15.96
N GLY A 486 -5.63 0.62 16.07
CA GLY A 486 -5.30 1.77 16.93
C GLY A 486 -4.10 2.58 16.45
N ASP A 487 -3.59 3.44 17.32
CA ASP A 487 -2.74 4.55 16.91
C ASP A 487 -1.28 4.39 17.32
N ASN A 488 -0.36 5.08 16.63
CA ASN A 488 1.04 5.24 17.03
C ASN A 488 1.87 3.93 17.09
N VAL A 489 1.72 3.07 16.08
CA VAL A 489 2.45 1.79 15.97
C VAL A 489 3.53 1.84 14.87
N THR A 490 4.77 1.51 15.23
CA THR A 490 5.86 1.30 14.26
C THR A 490 6.24 -0.18 14.16
N PHE A 491 6.07 -0.78 12.98
CA PHE A 491 6.44 -2.17 12.69
C PHE A 491 7.68 -2.26 11.77
N ASN A 492 8.81 -2.70 12.32
CA ASN A 492 10.04 -2.96 11.58
C ASN A 492 10.20 -4.46 11.30
N ASN A 493 10.13 -4.84 10.03
CA ASN A 493 10.32 -6.23 9.60
C ASN A 493 11.68 -6.45 8.93
N SER A 494 12.46 -7.41 9.41
CA SER A 494 13.69 -7.92 8.80
C SER A 494 13.72 -9.45 8.71
N GLY A 495 12.66 -10.12 9.16
CA GLY A 495 12.44 -11.56 9.07
C GLY A 495 11.23 -11.88 8.20
N ASP A 496 10.53 -12.96 8.53
CA ASP A 496 9.43 -13.50 7.73
C ASP A 496 8.09 -13.23 8.41
N VAL A 497 7.13 -12.71 7.63
CA VAL A 497 5.73 -12.57 8.00
C VAL A 497 4.91 -13.34 6.97
N LEU A 498 4.41 -14.52 7.35
CA LEU A 498 3.90 -15.51 6.40
C LEU A 498 2.44 -15.87 6.64
N GLY A 499 1.67 -15.85 5.56
CA GLY A 499 0.36 -16.47 5.47
C GLY A 499 0.44 -17.97 5.24
N THR A 500 -0.17 -18.78 6.11
CA THR A 500 -0.16 -20.26 6.03
C THR A 500 -1.52 -20.87 5.66
N GLY A 501 -2.55 -20.04 5.51
CA GLY A 501 -3.90 -20.43 5.11
C GLY A 501 -4.64 -19.24 4.49
N ASN A 502 -5.90 -19.43 4.10
CA ASN A 502 -6.70 -18.37 3.48
C ASN A 502 -6.97 -17.24 4.46
N GLN A 503 -6.27 -16.11 4.26
CA GLN A 503 -6.46 -14.93 5.07
C GLN A 503 -7.80 -14.26 4.75
N ARG A 504 -8.37 -13.58 5.75
CA ARG A 504 -9.60 -12.81 5.57
C ARG A 504 -9.40 -11.65 4.59
N ASN A 505 -8.37 -10.84 4.84
CA ASN A 505 -8.10 -9.60 4.09
C ASN A 505 -6.63 -9.53 3.65
N GLY A 506 -5.69 -9.74 4.59
CA GLY A 506 -4.26 -9.76 4.27
C GLY A 506 -3.40 -10.38 5.36
N THR A 507 -2.13 -10.60 5.03
CA THR A 507 -1.13 -11.18 5.94
C THR A 507 -0.76 -10.18 7.03
N ILE A 508 -0.57 -8.92 6.65
CA ILE A 508 -0.64 -7.77 7.56
C ILE A 508 -1.97 -7.04 7.29
N TYR A 509 -2.72 -6.79 8.35
CA TYR A 509 -3.96 -6.05 8.30
C TYR A 509 -3.88 -4.78 9.15
N ILE A 510 -4.36 -3.67 8.59
CA ILE A 510 -4.69 -2.44 9.32
C ILE A 510 -6.18 -2.23 9.16
N ASP A 511 -6.90 -2.09 10.26
CA ASP A 511 -8.32 -1.78 10.23
C ASP A 511 -8.59 -0.27 10.08
N GLY A 512 -9.87 0.10 10.00
CA GLY A 512 -10.27 1.48 9.79
C GLY A 512 -10.00 2.43 10.96
N THR A 513 -9.60 1.91 12.13
CA THR A 513 -9.32 2.71 13.34
C THR A 513 -7.86 3.13 13.45
N GLY A 514 -6.97 2.60 12.61
CA GLY A 514 -5.55 2.83 12.77
C GLY A 514 -5.06 4.15 12.20
N ASP A 515 -4.47 5.01 13.04
CA ASP A 515 -3.75 6.22 12.65
C ASP A 515 -2.25 6.17 13.06
N ASP A 516 -1.42 6.97 12.40
CA ASP A 516 0.03 7.08 12.69
C ASP A 516 0.80 5.74 12.61
N ILE A 517 0.32 4.81 11.77
CA ILE A 517 0.96 3.50 11.58
C ILE A 517 2.11 3.58 10.58
N THR A 518 3.30 3.10 10.99
CA THR A 518 4.48 3.02 10.14
C THR A 518 4.95 1.57 9.95
N ILE A 519 4.96 1.07 8.71
CA ILE A 519 5.49 -0.25 8.33
C ILE A 519 6.82 -0.09 7.58
N ASN A 520 7.90 -0.61 8.16
CA ASN A 520 9.23 -0.66 7.56
C ASN A 520 9.63 -2.11 7.23
N ASN A 521 9.40 -2.54 5.99
CA ASN A 521 9.92 -3.81 5.49
C ASN A 521 11.38 -3.64 5.02
N LEU A 522 12.34 -4.07 5.83
CA LEU A 522 13.77 -3.92 5.61
C LEU A 522 14.28 -4.89 4.52
N ARG A 523 15.55 -4.75 4.10
CA ARG A 523 16.10 -5.48 2.93
C ARG A 523 15.97 -7.02 2.99
N SER A 524 15.99 -7.60 4.18
CA SER A 524 15.82 -9.05 4.37
C SER A 524 14.39 -9.44 4.75
N GLY A 525 13.50 -8.46 4.93
CA GLY A 525 12.13 -8.69 5.33
C GLY A 525 11.30 -9.27 4.20
N VAL A 526 10.52 -10.28 4.53
CA VAL A 526 9.55 -10.92 3.63
C VAL A 526 8.17 -10.78 4.26
N ILE A 527 7.21 -10.30 3.47
CA ILE A 527 5.79 -10.31 3.77
C ILE A 527 5.13 -11.06 2.63
N ASP A 528 4.59 -12.24 2.90
CA ASP A 528 4.13 -13.16 1.86
C ASP A 528 2.78 -13.77 2.25
N ALA A 529 1.77 -13.58 1.40
CA ALA A 529 0.46 -14.20 1.56
C ALA A 529 0.49 -15.74 1.52
N GLY A 530 1.53 -16.35 0.97
CA GLY A 530 1.61 -17.80 0.82
C GLY A 530 0.84 -18.30 -0.40
N GLU A 531 1.42 -19.29 -1.07
CA GLU A 531 0.95 -19.80 -2.36
C GLU A 531 -0.52 -20.25 -2.32
N GLY A 532 -1.33 -19.70 -3.24
CA GLY A 532 -2.76 -20.03 -3.36
C GLY A 532 -3.68 -19.36 -2.34
N ASN A 533 -3.17 -18.58 -1.38
CA ASN A 533 -3.98 -17.94 -0.37
C ASN A 533 -4.55 -16.60 -0.85
N ALA A 534 -5.85 -16.38 -0.65
CA ALA A 534 -6.59 -15.27 -1.26
C ALA A 534 -6.39 -13.88 -0.62
N GLY A 535 -5.73 -13.74 0.53
CA GLY A 535 -5.54 -12.42 1.15
C GLY A 535 -4.30 -11.70 0.65
N ASP A 536 -4.30 -10.38 0.73
CA ASP A 536 -3.22 -9.52 0.27
C ASP A 536 -1.93 -9.72 1.10
N GLY A 537 -0.78 -9.31 0.56
CA GLY A 537 0.45 -9.20 1.36
C GLY A 537 0.24 -8.21 2.52
N ILE A 538 -0.23 -7.00 2.19
CA ILE A 538 -0.66 -5.98 3.15
C ILE A 538 -1.99 -5.41 2.66
N SER A 539 -2.97 -5.35 3.55
CA SER A 539 -4.29 -4.75 3.27
C SER A 539 -4.63 -3.71 4.33
N ILE A 540 -5.09 -2.55 3.88
CA ILE A 540 -5.41 -1.39 4.71
C ILE A 540 -6.88 -1.06 4.47
N GLN A 541 -7.70 -1.23 5.50
CA GLN A 541 -9.07 -0.76 5.50
C GLN A 541 -9.06 0.74 5.79
N VAL A 542 -9.69 1.53 4.93
CA VAL A 542 -9.81 2.98 5.10
C VAL A 542 -11.18 3.32 5.68
N GLY A 543 -11.20 3.83 6.91
CA GLY A 543 -12.36 4.15 7.71
C GLY A 543 -13.06 2.94 8.37
N ALA A 544 -13.56 3.15 9.58
CA ALA A 544 -14.25 2.15 10.42
C ALA A 544 -15.78 2.29 10.44
N GLY A 545 -16.33 3.37 9.84
CA GLY A 545 -17.77 3.61 9.72
C GLY A 545 -18.08 5.00 9.14
N SER A 546 -19.37 5.37 9.03
CA SER A 546 -19.77 6.67 8.45
C SER A 546 -19.29 7.89 9.23
N GLU A 547 -19.00 7.72 10.52
CA GLU A 547 -18.46 8.79 11.38
C GLU A 547 -16.93 8.87 11.34
N ASP A 548 -16.27 7.88 10.72
CA ASP A 548 -14.82 7.73 10.68
C ASP A 548 -14.39 7.18 9.32
N ALA A 549 -14.25 8.10 8.36
CA ALA A 549 -13.89 7.82 6.96
C ALA A 549 -12.44 8.26 6.65
N LEU A 550 -11.57 8.33 7.66
CA LEU A 550 -10.22 8.84 7.53
C LEU A 550 -9.22 7.90 8.22
N ASN A 551 -8.11 7.60 7.57
CA ASN A 551 -6.91 7.10 8.24
C ASN A 551 -5.74 8.06 7.99
N ASN A 552 -5.12 8.50 9.07
CA ASN A 552 -4.05 9.49 9.05
C ASN A 552 -2.67 8.85 9.10
N ASN A 553 -1.77 9.39 8.28
CA ASN A 553 -0.33 9.15 8.37
C ASN A 553 0.08 7.66 8.28
N ILE A 554 -0.55 6.92 7.36
CA ILE A 554 -0.20 5.53 7.05
C ILE A 554 1.03 5.49 6.16
N ASN A 555 2.16 5.09 6.75
CA ASN A 555 3.48 5.19 6.13
C ASN A 555 4.10 3.82 5.88
N LEU A 556 4.37 3.50 4.62
CA LEU A 556 5.00 2.24 4.24
C LEU A 556 6.34 2.46 3.54
N THR A 557 7.40 1.86 4.08
CA THR A 557 8.71 1.77 3.42
C THR A 557 9.06 0.31 3.14
N ASN A 558 9.10 -0.06 1.85
CA ASN A 558 9.54 -1.38 1.41
C ASN A 558 10.96 -1.35 0.82
N ARG A 559 11.85 -2.17 1.40
CA ARG A 559 13.19 -2.49 0.88
C ARG A 559 13.38 -3.99 0.65
N GLY A 560 12.43 -4.81 1.11
CA GLY A 560 12.42 -6.27 1.02
C GLY A 560 11.43 -6.77 -0.02
N ALA A 561 10.70 -7.84 0.29
CA ALA A 561 9.67 -8.41 -0.57
C ALA A 561 8.29 -8.34 0.09
N ILE A 562 7.29 -7.91 -0.69
CA ILE A 562 5.85 -7.99 -0.37
C ILE A 562 5.18 -8.74 -1.51
N ALA A 563 4.47 -9.84 -1.23
CA ALA A 563 3.85 -10.68 -2.25
C ALA A 563 2.41 -11.06 -1.91
N GLY A 564 1.51 -10.82 -2.86
CA GLY A 564 0.20 -11.47 -2.95
C GLY A 564 0.24 -12.67 -3.88
N ARG A 565 -0.31 -13.82 -3.46
CA ARG A 565 -0.13 -15.13 -4.13
C ARG A 565 -1.41 -15.94 -4.41
N GLY A 566 -2.55 -15.38 -4.09
CA GLY A 566 -3.86 -15.99 -4.31
C GLY A 566 -4.48 -15.66 -5.65
N GLN A 567 -5.03 -16.70 -6.29
CA GLN A 567 -6.04 -16.57 -7.35
C GLN A 567 -7.42 -16.84 -6.72
N ALA A 568 -8.41 -16.01 -7.02
CA ALA A 568 -9.81 -16.32 -6.71
C ALA A 568 -10.72 -15.82 -7.82
N ASP A 569 -11.92 -16.40 -7.92
CA ASP A 569 -12.95 -15.88 -8.81
C ASP A 569 -13.46 -14.54 -8.28
N PHE A 570 -13.60 -13.53 -9.16
CA PHE A 570 -14.14 -12.23 -8.76
C PHE A 570 -15.61 -12.37 -8.33
N ALA A 571 -15.88 -12.25 -7.02
CA ALA A 571 -17.20 -12.47 -6.44
C ALA A 571 -18.07 -11.20 -6.36
N GLY A 572 -17.63 -10.09 -6.97
CA GLY A 572 -18.45 -8.87 -7.15
C GLY A 572 -18.67 -8.04 -5.88
N GLY A 573 -17.96 -8.30 -4.78
CA GLY A 573 -18.03 -7.53 -3.53
C GLY A 573 -16.66 -6.98 -3.10
N ARG A 574 -16.64 -5.81 -2.46
CA ARG A 574 -15.42 -5.14 -1.98
C ARG A 574 -14.70 -5.89 -0.85
N LEU A 575 -15.49 -6.58 -0.03
CA LEU A 575 -15.04 -7.35 1.15
C LEU A 575 -14.97 -8.87 0.90
N THR A 576 -15.24 -9.35 -0.32
CA THR A 576 -15.12 -10.77 -0.65
C THR A 576 -13.70 -11.10 -1.12
N PRO A 577 -13.17 -12.31 -0.82
CA PRO A 577 -11.84 -12.71 -1.31
C PRO A 577 -11.84 -12.78 -2.84
N ASN A 578 -11.38 -11.73 -3.51
CA ASN A 578 -11.35 -11.62 -4.97
C ASN A 578 -9.97 -11.93 -5.56
N GLY A 579 -9.05 -12.45 -4.75
CA GLY A 579 -7.65 -12.69 -5.09
C GLY A 579 -6.73 -11.77 -4.28
N SER A 580 -5.42 -11.98 -4.42
CA SER A 580 -4.40 -11.43 -3.51
C SER A 580 -3.50 -10.40 -4.21
N SER A 581 -3.56 -9.16 -3.75
CA SER A 581 -2.68 -8.06 -4.13
C SER A 581 -1.41 -8.04 -3.27
N GLY A 582 -0.37 -7.34 -3.72
CA GLY A 582 0.80 -7.09 -2.89
C GLY A 582 0.47 -6.13 -1.75
N LEU A 583 -0.06 -4.96 -2.11
CA LEU A 583 -0.52 -3.90 -1.22
C LEU A 583 -1.88 -3.38 -1.71
N ARG A 584 -2.87 -3.32 -0.81
CA ARG A 584 -4.23 -2.87 -1.15
C ARG A 584 -4.78 -1.89 -0.11
N PHE A 585 -5.36 -0.79 -0.59
CA PHE A 585 -6.18 0.15 0.18
C PHE A 585 -7.62 0.01 -0.27
N PHE A 586 -8.53 -0.24 0.66
CA PHE A 586 -9.96 -0.40 0.37
C PHE A 586 -10.80 0.34 1.40
N ASN A 587 -11.86 1.04 0.99
CA ASN A 587 -12.74 1.75 1.90
C ASN A 587 -13.68 0.77 2.62
N GLY A 588 -13.66 0.85 3.95
CA GLY A 588 -14.55 0.14 4.85
C GLY A 588 -15.46 1.05 5.68
N SER A 589 -15.50 2.36 5.39
CA SER A 589 -16.33 3.34 6.09
C SER A 589 -17.82 3.17 5.79
N GLY A 590 -18.15 2.65 4.61
CA GLY A 590 -19.53 2.57 4.10
C GLY A 590 -20.01 3.87 3.43
N GLU A 591 -19.18 4.92 3.43
CA GLU A 591 -19.37 6.13 2.64
C GLU A 591 -18.92 5.90 1.18
N PRO A 592 -19.39 6.72 0.21
CA PRO A 592 -18.93 6.64 -1.17
C PRO A 592 -17.41 6.75 -1.28
N GLU A 593 -16.81 7.59 -0.44
CA GLU A 593 -15.37 7.83 -0.39
C GLU A 593 -14.85 7.80 1.05
N ALA A 594 -13.62 7.31 1.23
CA ALA A 594 -12.85 7.43 2.46
C ALA A 594 -11.43 7.90 2.12
N THR A 595 -10.80 8.65 3.03
CA THR A 595 -9.49 9.27 2.80
C THR A 595 -8.39 8.54 3.56
N VAL A 596 -7.26 8.30 2.91
CA VAL A 596 -6.02 7.86 3.57
C VAL A 596 -4.92 8.87 3.29
N THR A 597 -4.23 9.33 4.34
CA THR A 597 -3.05 10.19 4.20
C THR A 597 -1.76 9.43 4.50
N GLY A 598 -0.66 9.76 3.80
CA GLY A 598 0.65 9.18 4.10
C GLY A 598 1.53 8.94 2.87
N PHE A 599 2.39 7.92 2.93
CA PHE A 599 3.25 7.58 1.80
C PHE A 599 3.52 6.08 1.65
N VAL A 600 3.75 5.67 0.40
CA VAL A 600 4.33 4.38 0.03
C VAL A 600 5.68 4.61 -0.64
N ARG A 601 6.76 4.05 -0.08
CA ARG A 601 8.11 4.13 -0.64
C ARG A 601 8.66 2.74 -0.91
N ASN A 602 8.72 2.36 -2.18
CA ASN A 602 9.22 1.07 -2.61
C ASN A 602 10.65 1.16 -3.17
N SER A 603 11.53 0.28 -2.72
CA SER A 603 12.89 0.05 -3.25
C SER A 603 13.26 -1.44 -3.30
N GLY A 604 12.33 -2.31 -2.90
CA GLY A 604 12.38 -3.76 -3.04
C GLY A 604 11.33 -4.22 -4.05
N SER A 605 10.68 -5.36 -3.82
CA SER A 605 9.61 -5.87 -4.70
C SER A 605 8.25 -5.81 -4.02
N ILE A 606 7.25 -5.32 -4.75
CA ILE A 606 5.83 -5.51 -4.45
C ILE A 606 5.25 -6.27 -5.64
N THR A 607 4.75 -7.49 -5.41
CA THR A 607 4.27 -8.35 -6.47
C THR A 607 2.89 -8.92 -6.15
N ALA A 608 2.11 -9.19 -7.18
CA ALA A 608 0.89 -9.96 -7.06
C ALA A 608 0.84 -11.04 -8.13
N GLU A 609 0.22 -12.17 -7.82
CA GLU A 609 -0.04 -13.23 -8.79
C GLU A 609 -1.45 -13.09 -9.40
N VAL A 610 -2.37 -12.36 -8.78
CA VAL A 610 -3.79 -12.26 -9.17
C VAL A 610 -4.04 -11.71 -10.58
N ASP A 611 -4.88 -12.40 -11.37
CA ASP A 611 -5.25 -12.01 -12.75
C ASP A 611 -6.75 -11.67 -12.94
N VAL A 612 -7.38 -11.05 -11.94
CA VAL A 612 -8.83 -10.74 -11.93
C VAL A 612 -9.16 -9.28 -11.51
N GLY A 613 -10.25 -8.74 -12.07
CA GLY A 613 -10.81 -7.42 -11.73
C GLY A 613 -9.88 -6.21 -11.89
N PHE A 614 -9.80 -5.40 -10.84
CA PHE A 614 -8.90 -4.25 -10.72
C PHE A 614 -7.63 -4.58 -9.91
N LEU A 615 -7.50 -5.81 -9.41
CA LEU A 615 -6.42 -6.19 -8.50
C LEU A 615 -5.05 -6.18 -9.20
N GLY A 616 -3.99 -6.05 -8.40
CA GLY A 616 -2.64 -5.84 -8.90
C GLY A 616 -1.59 -5.84 -7.79
N ALA A 617 -0.36 -5.42 -8.10
CA ALA A 617 0.69 -5.35 -7.10
C ALA A 617 0.43 -4.25 -6.06
N VAL A 618 0.10 -3.03 -6.50
CA VAL A 618 -0.34 -1.94 -5.64
C VAL A 618 -1.71 -1.47 -6.12
N VAL A 619 -2.67 -1.44 -5.21
CA VAL A 619 -4.07 -1.12 -5.50
C VAL A 619 -4.59 -0.09 -4.51
N VAL A 620 -5.05 1.05 -5.02
CA VAL A 620 -5.95 1.98 -4.32
C VAL A 620 -7.32 1.81 -4.98
N GLU A 621 -8.30 1.30 -4.25
CA GLU A 621 -9.62 1.01 -4.82
C GLU A 621 -10.48 2.25 -5.05
N ASP A 622 -11.45 2.13 -5.95
CA ASP A 622 -12.54 3.10 -6.14
C ASP A 622 -13.19 3.46 -4.79
N GLY A 623 -13.40 4.74 -4.53
CA GLY A 623 -13.89 5.26 -3.25
C GLY A 623 -12.83 5.34 -2.15
N VAL A 624 -11.53 5.24 -2.48
CA VAL A 624 -10.41 5.58 -1.58
C VAL A 624 -9.64 6.78 -2.13
N SER A 625 -9.81 7.94 -1.50
CA SER A 625 -8.98 9.13 -1.73
C SER A 625 -7.62 8.95 -1.05
N PHE A 626 -6.58 8.70 -1.83
CA PHE A 626 -5.20 8.71 -1.35
C PHE A 626 -4.62 10.13 -1.43
N GLN A 627 -4.29 10.71 -0.28
CA GLN A 627 -3.66 12.03 -0.16
C GLN A 627 -2.20 11.87 0.29
N GLY A 628 -1.26 12.03 -0.64
CA GLY A 628 0.17 11.88 -0.33
C GLY A 628 1.01 11.40 -1.50
N THR A 629 1.95 10.48 -1.24
CA THR A 629 2.93 10.08 -2.25
C THR A 629 3.12 8.58 -2.39
N ILE A 630 3.18 8.09 -3.62
CA ILE A 630 3.65 6.74 -3.95
C ILE A 630 4.96 6.86 -4.73
N THR A 631 6.06 6.38 -4.16
CA THR A 631 7.40 6.50 -4.76
C THR A 631 8.00 5.11 -4.99
N ASN A 632 8.16 4.73 -6.25
CA ASN A 632 8.95 3.56 -6.67
C ASN A 632 10.38 4.00 -7.01
N GLN A 633 11.34 3.66 -6.15
CA GLN A 633 12.74 4.06 -6.31
C GLN A 633 13.45 3.22 -7.39
N ARG A 634 14.69 3.60 -7.77
CA ARG A 634 15.45 2.96 -8.86
C ARG A 634 15.62 1.44 -8.80
N SER A 635 15.64 0.86 -7.60
CA SER A 635 15.72 -0.61 -7.42
C SER A 635 14.36 -1.25 -7.16
N GLY A 636 13.30 -0.45 -7.10
CA GLY A 636 11.95 -0.90 -6.80
C GLY A 636 11.30 -1.56 -8.00
N VAL A 637 10.58 -2.65 -7.73
CA VAL A 637 9.78 -3.39 -8.69
C VAL A 637 8.34 -3.43 -8.20
N ILE A 638 7.39 -3.07 -9.07
CA ILE A 638 5.95 -3.24 -8.89
C ILE A 638 5.45 -4.09 -10.07
N SER A 639 4.99 -5.31 -9.82
CA SER A 639 4.65 -6.25 -10.89
C SER A 639 3.43 -7.11 -10.56
N GLY A 640 2.42 -7.09 -11.44
CA GLY A 640 1.26 -7.98 -11.35
C GLY A 640 0.75 -8.37 -12.74
N PRO A 641 0.20 -9.58 -12.95
CA PRO A 641 -0.19 -10.02 -14.27
C PRO A 641 -1.34 -9.19 -14.85
N ARG A 642 -2.26 -8.72 -14.01
CA ARG A 642 -3.37 -7.87 -14.45
C ARG A 642 -3.12 -6.37 -14.36
N ASN A 643 -2.70 -5.91 -13.19
CA ASN A 643 -2.29 -4.53 -12.97
C ASN A 643 -0.96 -4.48 -12.18
N GLY A 644 -0.06 -3.57 -12.57
CA GLY A 644 1.10 -3.23 -11.75
C GLY A 644 0.68 -2.27 -10.63
N LEU A 645 0.28 -1.06 -11.02
CA LEU A 645 -0.27 -0.03 -10.15
C LEU A 645 -1.69 0.33 -10.61
N TYR A 646 -2.66 0.24 -9.69
CA TYR A 646 -4.05 0.64 -9.93
C TYR A 646 -4.44 1.74 -8.95
N ILE A 647 -4.86 2.89 -9.49
CA ILE A 647 -5.54 3.98 -8.76
C ILE A 647 -6.97 4.02 -9.28
N GLY A 648 -7.92 3.73 -8.40
CA GLY A 648 -9.34 3.70 -8.70
C GLY A 648 -10.02 5.05 -8.49
N ASN A 649 -11.27 5.15 -8.91
CA ASN A 649 -12.01 6.42 -8.92
C ASN A 649 -12.28 7.00 -7.51
N ALA A 650 -11.71 8.16 -7.20
CA ALA A 650 -12.01 9.04 -6.05
C ALA A 650 -11.41 10.44 -6.28
N ASP A 651 -11.70 11.42 -5.41
CA ASP A 651 -10.99 12.72 -5.40
C ASP A 651 -9.62 12.60 -4.70
N HIS A 652 -8.52 12.40 -5.43
CA HIS A 652 -7.19 12.21 -4.84
C HIS A 652 -6.46 13.53 -4.53
N ASP A 653 -5.32 13.44 -3.83
CA ASP A 653 -4.24 14.43 -3.90
C ASP A 653 -2.93 13.64 -3.95
N LEU A 654 -2.69 13.01 -5.11
CA LEU A 654 -1.74 11.92 -5.22
C LEU A 654 -0.59 12.25 -6.16
N LEU A 655 0.62 12.25 -5.60
CA LEU A 655 1.87 12.34 -6.36
C LEU A 655 2.54 10.97 -6.46
N ILE A 656 2.61 10.44 -7.68
CA ILE A 656 3.29 9.18 -7.99
C ILE A 656 4.64 9.47 -8.63
N ASN A 657 5.73 8.93 -8.07
CA ASN A 657 7.08 9.06 -8.61
C ASN A 657 7.67 7.68 -8.92
N ASN A 658 7.77 7.33 -10.20
CA ASN A 658 8.46 6.12 -10.65
C ASN A 658 9.89 6.43 -11.09
N ALA A 659 10.86 5.74 -10.52
CA ALA A 659 12.25 5.70 -11.00
C ALA A 659 12.76 4.26 -11.17
N GLY A 660 11.95 3.26 -10.80
CA GLY A 660 12.24 1.82 -10.92
C GLY A 660 11.42 1.18 -12.05
N LEU A 661 11.01 -0.06 -11.85
CA LEU A 661 10.20 -0.82 -12.80
C LEU A 661 8.75 -0.94 -12.31
N ILE A 662 7.80 -0.64 -13.19
CA ILE A 662 6.39 -1.01 -13.08
C ILE A 662 6.04 -1.85 -14.31
N GLU A 663 5.55 -3.08 -14.12
CA GLU A 663 5.21 -3.96 -15.26
C GLU A 663 3.93 -4.76 -15.05
N SER A 664 3.29 -5.12 -16.16
CA SER A 664 2.11 -5.99 -16.13
C SER A 664 1.88 -6.70 -17.46
N GLY A 665 1.27 -7.88 -17.39
CA GLY A 665 0.79 -8.61 -18.56
C GLY A 665 -0.45 -7.98 -19.20
N SER A 666 -1.13 -7.05 -18.51
CA SER A 666 -2.30 -6.34 -19.02
C SER A 666 -2.20 -4.80 -18.88
N ARG A 667 -2.25 -4.19 -17.69
CA ARG A 667 -2.08 -2.73 -17.54
C ARG A 667 -0.98 -2.45 -16.53
N ALA A 668 0.14 -1.86 -16.93
CA ALA A 668 1.21 -1.57 -15.98
C ALA A 668 0.76 -0.50 -14.98
N VAL A 669 0.08 0.55 -15.47
CA VAL A 669 -0.50 1.62 -14.66
C VAL A 669 -1.93 1.90 -15.10
N ASN A 670 -2.84 2.04 -14.14
CA ASN A 670 -4.22 2.47 -14.32
C ASN A 670 -4.46 3.68 -13.42
N LEU A 671 -4.94 4.79 -14.00
CA LEU A 671 -5.20 6.05 -13.32
C LEU A 671 -6.66 6.46 -13.56
N ASP A 672 -7.49 6.28 -12.55
CA ASP A 672 -8.89 6.69 -12.55
C ASP A 672 -9.08 7.78 -11.46
N GLY A 673 -10.24 8.46 -11.47
CA GLY A 673 -10.55 9.55 -10.55
C GLY A 673 -9.69 10.80 -10.74
N ASP A 674 -9.74 11.69 -9.75
CA ASP A 674 -9.29 13.08 -9.94
C ASP A 674 -7.94 13.37 -9.27
N ASN A 675 -7.25 14.42 -9.73
CA ASN A 675 -6.11 15.03 -9.02
C ASN A 675 -4.88 14.10 -8.83
N VAL A 676 -4.51 13.37 -9.88
CA VAL A 676 -3.33 12.47 -9.89
C VAL A 676 -2.19 13.01 -10.74
N THR A 677 -1.00 13.14 -10.16
CA THR A 677 0.24 13.46 -10.90
C THR A 677 1.18 12.25 -10.94
N PHE A 678 1.46 11.74 -12.14
CA PHE A 678 2.39 10.63 -12.39
C PHE A 678 3.70 11.09 -13.03
N ASN A 679 4.79 11.07 -12.28
CA ASN A 679 6.15 11.35 -12.75
C ASN A 679 6.92 10.06 -13.05
N ASN A 680 7.20 9.79 -14.32
CA ASN A 680 8.00 8.63 -14.73
C ASN A 680 9.44 9.02 -15.08
N ASN A 681 10.40 8.44 -14.39
CA ASN A 681 11.84 8.51 -14.66
C ASN A 681 12.49 7.12 -14.77
N GLY A 682 11.68 6.05 -14.71
CA GLY A 682 12.07 4.65 -14.84
C GLY A 682 11.32 3.96 -15.96
N ASP A 683 11.07 2.67 -15.81
CA ASP A 683 10.44 1.83 -16.83
C ASP A 683 8.99 1.50 -16.46
N VAL A 684 8.08 1.67 -17.41
CA VAL A 684 6.68 1.22 -17.36
C VAL A 684 6.44 0.32 -18.56
N LEU A 685 6.35 -1.00 -18.33
CA LEU A 685 6.46 -2.00 -19.39
C LEU A 685 5.23 -2.92 -19.45
N GLY A 686 4.71 -3.11 -20.67
CA GLY A 686 3.77 -4.18 -20.99
C GLY A 686 4.49 -5.51 -21.27
N THR A 687 4.15 -6.57 -20.55
CA THR A 687 4.78 -7.90 -20.68
C THR A 687 3.90 -8.94 -21.38
N GLY A 688 2.66 -8.57 -21.72
CA GLY A 688 1.70 -9.37 -22.49
C GLY A 688 0.68 -8.46 -23.18
N ASN A 689 -0.29 -9.04 -23.91
CA ASN A 689 -1.32 -8.25 -24.60
C ASN A 689 -2.16 -7.43 -23.61
N GLN A 690 -2.07 -6.11 -23.74
CA GLN A 690 -2.81 -5.18 -22.91
C GLN A 690 -4.24 -5.03 -23.41
N ARG A 691 -5.16 -4.72 -22.48
CA ARG A 691 -6.56 -4.47 -22.83
C ARG A 691 -6.70 -3.23 -23.71
N ASN A 692 -6.09 -2.12 -23.29
CA ASN A 692 -6.19 -0.81 -23.95
C ASN A 692 -4.81 -0.18 -24.10
N GLY A 693 -4.05 -0.07 -23.01
CA GLY A 693 -2.68 0.43 -23.04
C GLY A 693 -1.87 0.10 -21.80
N THR A 694 -0.58 0.37 -21.88
CA THR A 694 0.40 0.15 -20.79
C THR A 694 0.14 1.09 -19.63
N ILE A 695 -0.10 2.37 -19.95
CA ILE A 695 -0.78 3.32 -19.05
C ILE A 695 -2.20 3.53 -19.58
N TYR A 696 -3.18 3.39 -18.68
CA TYR A 696 -4.58 3.63 -18.97
C TYR A 696 -5.13 4.74 -18.08
N ILE A 697 -5.83 5.69 -18.69
CA ILE A 697 -6.72 6.63 -18.01
C ILE A 697 -8.14 6.28 -18.44
N ASP A 698 -9.02 6.04 -17.48
CA ASP A 698 -10.43 5.79 -17.76
C ASP A 698 -11.25 7.08 -17.92
N GLY A 699 -12.52 6.91 -18.28
CA GLY A 699 -13.40 8.05 -18.55
C GLY A 699 -13.80 8.87 -17.32
N THR A 700 -13.48 8.42 -16.10
CA THR A 700 -13.79 9.14 -14.86
C THR A 700 -12.68 10.10 -14.43
N GLY A 701 -11.52 10.06 -15.09
CA GLY A 701 -10.36 10.79 -14.62
C GLY A 701 -10.33 12.26 -15.01
N ASP A 702 -10.28 13.17 -14.04
CA ASP A 702 -10.02 14.60 -14.24
C ASP A 702 -8.72 15.07 -13.56
N ASP A 703 -8.15 16.19 -14.01
CA ASP A 703 -6.94 16.79 -13.44
C ASP A 703 -5.70 15.85 -13.42
N ILE A 704 -5.63 14.90 -14.35
CA ILE A 704 -4.54 13.94 -14.45
C ILE A 704 -3.35 14.54 -15.20
N THR A 705 -2.17 14.49 -14.57
CA THR A 705 -0.91 14.92 -15.18
C THR A 705 0.10 13.77 -15.29
N ILE A 706 0.54 13.45 -16.51
CA ILE A 706 1.62 12.49 -16.78
C ILE A 706 2.89 13.22 -17.22
N ASN A 707 3.97 13.06 -16.46
CA ASN A 707 5.30 13.58 -16.79
C ASN A 707 6.27 12.43 -17.06
N ASN A 708 6.46 12.06 -18.34
CA ASN A 708 7.50 11.12 -18.74
C ASN A 708 8.83 11.88 -18.90
N LEU A 709 9.72 11.74 -17.91
CA LEU A 709 11.00 12.44 -17.83
C LEU A 709 12.04 11.83 -18.77
N ARG A 710 13.22 12.46 -18.87
CA ARG A 710 14.25 12.12 -19.90
C ARG A 710 14.71 10.66 -19.90
N SER A 711 14.70 9.98 -18.76
CA SER A 711 15.03 8.56 -18.68
C SER A 711 13.79 7.67 -18.53
N GLY A 712 12.59 8.25 -18.59
CA GLY A 712 11.35 7.52 -18.52
C GLY A 712 11.08 6.77 -19.82
N VAL A 713 10.71 5.50 -19.69
CA VAL A 713 10.28 4.62 -20.78
C VAL A 713 8.87 4.15 -20.47
N ILE A 714 7.98 4.29 -21.44
CA ILE A 714 6.64 3.71 -21.46
C ILE A 714 6.57 2.88 -22.74
N ASP A 715 6.47 1.55 -22.61
CA ASP A 715 6.61 0.63 -23.73
C ASP A 715 5.59 -0.50 -23.63
N ALA A 716 4.75 -0.65 -24.67
CA ALA A 716 3.80 -1.75 -24.79
C ALA A 716 4.45 -3.13 -24.89
N GLY A 717 5.75 -3.21 -25.20
CA GLY A 717 6.47 -4.46 -25.35
C GLY A 717 6.27 -5.08 -26.73
N GLU A 718 7.35 -5.66 -27.24
CA GLU A 718 7.43 -6.14 -28.63
C GLU A 718 6.32 -7.16 -28.96
N GLY A 719 5.54 -6.86 -30.01
CA GLY A 719 4.46 -7.73 -30.49
C GLY A 719 3.19 -7.74 -29.64
N ASN A 720 3.15 -7.04 -28.50
CA ASN A 720 1.97 -6.97 -27.65
C ASN A 720 0.98 -5.93 -28.18
N VAL A 721 -0.31 -6.30 -28.21
CA VAL A 721 -1.40 -5.37 -28.54
C VAL A 721 -1.70 -4.46 -27.35
N GLY A 722 -2.01 -3.19 -27.62
CA GLY A 722 -2.34 -2.15 -26.64
C GLY A 722 -1.38 -0.96 -26.70
N ASP A 723 -1.89 0.24 -26.50
CA ASP A 723 -1.14 1.48 -26.72
C ASP A 723 -0.07 1.71 -25.64
N GLY A 724 0.92 2.56 -25.93
CA GLY A 724 1.84 3.03 -24.89
C GLY A 724 1.08 3.76 -23.77
N ILE A 725 0.30 4.78 -24.16
CA ILE A 725 -0.67 5.46 -23.31
C ILE A 725 -2.01 5.50 -24.04
N SER A 726 -3.08 5.11 -23.36
CA SER A 726 -4.45 5.20 -23.88
C SER A 726 -5.34 5.94 -22.88
N ILE A 727 -6.14 6.88 -23.38
CA ILE A 727 -7.04 7.73 -22.61
C ILE A 727 -8.46 7.49 -23.14
N GLN A 728 -9.31 6.94 -22.28
CA GLN A 728 -10.75 6.87 -22.54
C GLN A 728 -11.36 8.24 -22.22
N VAL A 729 -12.08 8.82 -23.17
CA VAL A 729 -12.77 10.09 -22.97
C VAL A 729 -14.26 9.84 -22.69
N GLY A 730 -14.69 10.22 -21.50
CA GLY A 730 -16.03 10.03 -20.95
C GLY A 730 -16.33 8.63 -20.42
N ALA A 731 -17.17 8.58 -19.38
CA ALA A 731 -17.65 7.37 -18.70
C ALA A 731 -19.19 7.26 -18.79
N GLY A 732 -19.69 6.81 -19.93
CA GLY A 732 -21.14 6.71 -20.19
C GLY A 732 -21.79 8.04 -20.59
N SER A 733 -23.10 8.01 -20.85
CA SER A 733 -23.83 9.14 -21.46
C SER A 733 -24.00 10.36 -20.53
N GLU A 734 -23.79 10.18 -19.23
CA GLU A 734 -23.92 11.27 -18.24
C GLU A 734 -22.60 12.01 -18.01
N ASP A 735 -21.48 11.45 -18.49
CA ASP A 735 -20.13 11.99 -18.31
C ASP A 735 -19.32 11.85 -19.60
N ALA A 736 -19.41 12.86 -20.45
CA ALA A 736 -18.75 12.90 -21.76
C ALA A 736 -17.52 13.82 -21.79
N LEU A 737 -16.95 14.15 -20.62
CA LEU A 737 -15.90 15.14 -20.48
C LEU A 737 -14.76 14.59 -19.60
N ASN A 738 -13.51 14.77 -20.06
CA ASN A 738 -12.35 14.69 -19.18
C ASN A 738 -11.61 16.03 -19.15
N ASN A 739 -11.47 16.59 -17.96
CA ASN A 739 -10.90 17.91 -17.73
C ASN A 739 -9.40 17.83 -17.44
N ASN A 740 -8.64 18.74 -18.05
CA ASN A 740 -7.26 19.05 -17.68
C ASN A 740 -6.31 17.82 -17.72
N ILE A 741 -6.43 17.00 -18.75
CA ILE A 741 -5.54 15.88 -19.02
C ILE A 741 -4.25 16.39 -19.65
N ASN A 742 -3.16 16.33 -18.88
CA ASN A 742 -1.89 16.96 -19.21
C ASN A 742 -0.77 15.95 -19.38
N LEU A 743 -0.18 15.86 -20.58
CA LEU A 743 0.95 14.98 -20.87
C LEU A 743 2.20 15.78 -21.22
N THR A 744 3.29 15.55 -20.49
CA THR A 744 4.64 16.02 -20.88
C THR A 744 5.56 14.84 -21.12
N ASN A 745 5.99 14.64 -22.37
CA ASN A 745 6.96 13.62 -22.74
C ASN A 745 8.35 14.24 -23.03
N ARG A 746 9.36 13.76 -22.31
CA ARG A 746 10.79 14.01 -22.55
C ARG A 746 11.59 12.71 -22.75
N GLY A 747 10.95 11.56 -22.55
CA GLY A 747 11.52 10.22 -22.64
C GLY A 747 11.02 9.48 -23.89
N ALA A 748 10.72 8.20 -23.75
CA ALA A 748 10.16 7.38 -24.82
C ALA A 748 8.76 6.86 -24.47
N ILE A 749 7.84 6.92 -25.44
CA ILE A 749 6.52 6.29 -25.43
C ILE A 749 6.42 5.45 -26.71
N ALA A 750 6.16 4.15 -26.59
CA ALA A 750 6.15 3.24 -27.73
C ALA A 750 4.95 2.29 -27.73
N GLY A 751 4.23 2.26 -28.85
CA GLY A 751 3.32 1.18 -29.22
C GLY A 751 4.00 0.18 -30.17
N ARG A 752 3.87 -1.13 -29.93
CA ARG A 752 4.67 -2.18 -30.61
C ARG A 752 3.88 -3.37 -31.16
N GLY A 753 2.58 -3.41 -30.94
CA GLY A 753 1.69 -4.47 -31.42
C GLY A 753 1.15 -4.24 -32.83
N GLN A 754 1.09 -5.33 -33.61
CA GLN A 754 0.29 -5.43 -34.83
C GLN A 754 -1.01 -6.19 -34.53
N ALA A 755 -2.13 -5.78 -35.12
CA ALA A 755 -3.38 -6.55 -35.10
C ALA A 755 -4.23 -6.26 -36.35
N ASP A 756 -5.07 -7.23 -36.73
CA ASP A 756 -6.08 -7.04 -37.78
C ASP A 756 -7.12 -6.01 -37.31
N PHE A 757 -7.53 -5.09 -38.19
CA PHE A 757 -8.56 -4.10 -37.86
C PHE A 757 -9.91 -4.79 -37.63
N ALA A 758 -10.40 -4.80 -36.39
CA ALA A 758 -11.64 -5.50 -36.03
C ALA A 758 -12.90 -4.62 -36.13
N GLY A 759 -12.81 -3.39 -36.66
CA GLY A 759 -13.96 -2.52 -36.94
C GLY A 759 -14.70 -1.97 -35.71
N GLY A 760 -14.18 -2.19 -34.48
CA GLY A 760 -14.72 -1.65 -33.24
C GLY A 760 -13.71 -0.78 -32.47
N ARG A 761 -14.20 0.25 -31.77
CA ARG A 761 -13.38 1.18 -30.94
C ARG A 761 -12.74 0.52 -29.71
N LEU A 762 -13.42 -0.47 -29.12
CA LEU A 762 -13.03 -1.17 -27.88
C LEU A 762 -12.40 -2.56 -28.12
N THR A 763 -12.21 -2.98 -29.38
CA THR A 763 -11.51 -4.24 -29.69
C THR A 763 -10.01 -4.00 -29.74
N PRO A 764 -9.16 -5.00 -29.41
CA PRO A 764 -7.70 -4.88 -29.54
C PRO A 764 -7.31 -4.67 -31.01
N ASN A 765 -7.28 -3.41 -31.45
CA ASN A 765 -6.67 -2.98 -32.68
C ASN A 765 -5.17 -2.78 -32.39
N GLY A 766 -4.31 -2.63 -33.41
CA GLY A 766 -2.86 -2.52 -33.18
C GLY A 766 -2.45 -1.37 -32.24
N SER A 767 -1.19 -1.32 -31.88
CA SER A 767 -0.68 -0.49 -30.77
C SER A 767 -0.17 0.87 -31.24
N SER A 768 -0.81 1.94 -30.76
CA SER A 768 -0.38 3.34 -30.94
C SER A 768 0.58 3.75 -29.82
N GLY A 769 1.33 4.83 -30.03
CA GLY A 769 2.13 5.42 -28.95
C GLY A 769 1.24 6.10 -27.91
N LEU A 770 0.38 7.01 -28.38
CA LEU A 770 -0.62 7.73 -27.58
C LEU A 770 -1.97 7.71 -28.32
N ARG A 771 -3.03 7.33 -27.62
CA ARG A 771 -4.39 7.27 -28.18
C ARG A 771 -5.44 7.88 -27.26
N PHE A 772 -6.31 8.72 -27.82
CA PHE A 772 -7.53 9.21 -27.18
C PHE A 772 -8.72 8.59 -27.90
N PHE A 773 -9.62 7.95 -27.16
CA PHE A 773 -10.81 7.31 -27.75
C PHE A 773 -12.05 7.57 -26.90
N ASN A 774 -13.19 7.72 -27.56
CA ASN A 774 -14.46 8.01 -26.89
C ASN A 774 -15.03 6.73 -26.24
N GLY A 775 -15.27 6.80 -24.93
CA GLY A 775 -15.94 5.79 -24.12
C GLY A 775 -17.27 6.23 -23.51
N SER A 776 -17.75 7.45 -23.82
CA SER A 776 -19.03 7.96 -23.30
C SER A 776 -20.25 7.23 -23.88
N GLY A 777 -20.11 6.69 -25.10
CA GLY A 777 -21.25 6.13 -25.84
C GLY A 777 -22.12 7.18 -26.52
N GLU A 778 -21.81 8.46 -26.33
CA GLU A 778 -22.32 9.57 -27.14
C GLU A 778 -21.55 9.67 -28.47
N PRO A 779 -22.10 10.34 -29.50
CA PRO A 779 -21.40 10.57 -30.76
C PRO A 779 -20.02 11.21 -30.54
N GLU A 780 -19.95 12.15 -29.60
CA GLU A 780 -18.76 12.92 -29.26
C GLU A 780 -18.51 12.94 -27.75
N ALA A 781 -17.23 13.02 -27.38
CA ALA A 781 -16.77 13.25 -26.01
C ALA A 781 -15.61 14.25 -26.04
N THR A 782 -15.51 15.10 -25.02
CA THR A 782 -14.52 16.19 -24.98
C THR A 782 -13.41 15.88 -24.01
N VAL A 783 -12.16 16.11 -24.43
CA VAL A 783 -11.00 16.14 -23.54
C VAL A 783 -10.36 17.53 -23.59
N THR A 784 -10.07 18.10 -22.42
CA THR A 784 -9.33 19.36 -22.31
C THR A 784 -7.93 19.14 -21.76
N GLY A 785 -6.95 19.96 -22.19
CA GLY A 785 -5.60 19.93 -21.62
C GLY A 785 -4.49 20.18 -22.64
N PHE A 786 -3.32 19.55 -22.42
CA PHE A 786 -2.20 19.67 -23.35
C PHE A 786 -1.40 18.39 -23.52
N VAL A 787 -0.77 18.26 -24.68
CA VAL A 787 0.32 17.31 -24.93
C VAL A 787 1.58 18.08 -25.30
N ARG A 788 2.69 17.89 -24.56
CA ARG A 788 4.00 18.45 -24.85
C ARG A 788 5.03 17.35 -25.08
N ASN A 789 5.48 17.19 -26.31
CA ASN A 789 6.50 16.21 -26.67
C ASN A 789 7.86 16.88 -26.94
N SER A 790 8.90 16.38 -26.30
CA SER A 790 10.31 16.70 -26.57
C SER A 790 11.21 15.46 -26.58
N GLY A 791 10.59 14.28 -26.42
CA GLY A 791 11.19 12.96 -26.55
C GLY A 791 10.64 12.22 -27.78
N SER A 792 10.49 10.90 -27.71
CA SER A 792 9.91 10.11 -28.81
C SER A 792 8.53 9.56 -28.46
N ILE A 793 7.59 9.68 -29.40
CA ILE A 793 6.34 8.93 -29.43
C ILE A 793 6.33 8.12 -30.72
N THR A 794 6.32 6.80 -30.61
CA THR A 794 6.42 5.90 -31.77
C THR A 794 5.34 4.85 -31.76
N ALA A 795 4.93 4.40 -32.94
CA ALA A 795 4.11 3.23 -33.10
C ALA A 795 4.68 2.31 -34.19
N GLU A 796 4.48 1.00 -34.04
CA GLU A 796 4.81 0.04 -35.08
C GLU A 796 3.60 -0.31 -35.96
N VAL A 797 2.37 -0.02 -35.51
CA VAL A 797 1.12 -0.41 -36.20
C VAL A 797 0.96 0.19 -37.61
N ASP A 798 0.63 -0.67 -38.59
CA ASP A 798 0.39 -0.28 -39.99
C ASP A 798 -1.05 -0.58 -40.47
N VAL A 799 -2.06 -0.23 -39.67
CA VAL A 799 -3.46 -0.63 -39.88
C VAL A 799 -4.43 0.49 -39.46
N GLY A 800 -5.56 0.61 -40.18
CA GLY A 800 -6.63 1.58 -39.90
C GLY A 800 -6.20 3.05 -39.82
N PHE A 801 -6.84 3.82 -38.95
CA PHE A 801 -6.44 5.19 -38.65
C PHE A 801 -5.27 5.28 -37.63
N LEU A 802 -4.78 4.14 -37.14
CA LEU A 802 -3.80 4.10 -36.05
C LEU A 802 -2.44 4.68 -36.46
N GLY A 803 -1.68 5.14 -35.47
CA GLY A 803 -0.43 5.86 -35.69
C GLY A 803 0.34 6.11 -34.40
N ALA A 804 1.38 6.95 -34.45
CA ALA A 804 2.14 7.28 -33.25
C ALA A 804 1.29 8.06 -32.24
N VAL A 805 0.54 9.06 -32.71
CA VAL A 805 -0.45 9.79 -31.92
C VAL A 805 -1.79 9.79 -32.64
N VAL A 806 -2.84 9.44 -31.92
CA VAL A 806 -4.20 9.28 -32.44
C VAL A 806 -5.20 9.95 -31.51
N VAL A 807 -5.96 10.92 -32.03
CA VAL A 807 -7.24 11.34 -31.48
C VAL A 807 -8.30 10.72 -32.38
N GLU A 808 -9.10 9.80 -31.87
CA GLU A 808 -10.11 9.13 -32.69
C GLU A 808 -11.27 10.05 -33.05
N ASP A 809 -11.95 9.71 -34.15
CA ASP A 809 -13.26 10.27 -34.49
C ASP A 809 -14.16 10.24 -33.25
N GLY A 810 -15.00 11.25 -33.07
CA GLY A 810 -15.88 11.45 -31.93
C GLY A 810 -15.16 11.80 -30.62
N VAL A 811 -13.90 12.24 -30.66
CA VAL A 811 -13.18 12.85 -29.54
C VAL A 811 -12.82 14.29 -29.86
N SER A 812 -13.56 15.24 -29.27
CA SER A 812 -13.24 16.66 -29.31
C SER A 812 -12.05 16.94 -28.39
N PHE A 813 -10.93 17.38 -28.95
CA PHE A 813 -9.76 17.80 -28.18
C PHE A 813 -9.73 19.32 -28.10
N GLN A 814 -9.80 19.86 -26.88
CA GLN A 814 -9.75 21.29 -26.61
C GLN A 814 -8.46 21.66 -25.88
N GLY A 815 -7.53 22.32 -26.58
CA GLY A 815 -6.28 22.76 -25.99
C GLY A 815 -5.11 22.75 -26.96
N THR A 816 -3.94 22.29 -26.49
CA THR A 816 -2.69 22.44 -27.24
C THR A 816 -1.90 21.15 -27.38
N PHE A 817 -1.39 20.93 -28.60
CA PHE A 817 -0.43 19.89 -28.89
C PHE A 817 0.90 20.53 -29.31
N GLU A 818 1.97 20.38 -28.53
CA GLU A 818 3.29 20.95 -28.81
C GLU A 818 4.32 19.82 -29.07
N ASN A 819 4.78 19.68 -30.31
CA ASN A 819 5.97 18.87 -30.62
C ASN A 819 7.19 19.78 -30.68
N GLN A 820 8.00 19.80 -29.61
CA GLN A 820 9.15 20.69 -29.47
C GLN A 820 10.32 20.24 -30.36
N ARG A 821 11.37 21.07 -30.47
CA ARG A 821 12.50 20.86 -31.41
C ARG A 821 13.20 19.50 -31.35
N SER A 822 13.22 18.84 -30.19
CA SER A 822 13.81 17.50 -30.03
C SER A 822 12.77 16.38 -30.08
N GLY A 823 11.50 16.73 -30.18
CA GLY A 823 10.38 15.82 -30.23
C GLY A 823 10.33 15.07 -31.56
N VAL A 824 10.06 13.78 -31.47
CA VAL A 824 9.86 12.86 -32.60
C VAL A 824 8.51 12.19 -32.45
N ILE A 825 7.72 12.21 -33.52
CA ILE A 825 6.47 11.47 -33.67
C ILE A 825 6.60 10.63 -34.94
N SER A 826 6.61 9.31 -34.83
CA SER A 826 6.92 8.42 -35.96
C SER A 826 6.07 7.16 -35.95
N GLY A 827 5.32 6.92 -37.02
CA GLY A 827 4.50 5.71 -37.21
C GLY A 827 4.43 5.30 -38.67
N PRO A 828 4.42 3.99 -39.00
CA PRO A 828 4.51 3.54 -40.39
C PRO A 828 3.28 3.94 -41.21
N ARG A 829 2.08 3.94 -40.61
CA ARG A 829 0.85 4.37 -41.30
C ARG A 829 0.51 5.83 -41.12
N ASN A 830 0.44 6.29 -39.88
CA ASN A 830 0.19 7.69 -39.55
C ASN A 830 1.19 8.16 -38.47
N GLY A 831 1.69 9.38 -38.60
CA GLY A 831 2.46 10.04 -37.54
C GLY A 831 1.52 10.63 -36.50
N LEU A 832 0.77 11.66 -36.89
CA LEU A 832 -0.27 12.31 -36.11
C LEU A 832 -1.62 12.19 -36.84
N TYR A 833 -2.63 11.67 -36.16
CA TYR A 833 -4.00 11.56 -36.64
C TYR A 833 -4.95 12.30 -35.70
N ILE A 834 -5.69 13.26 -36.23
CA ILE A 834 -6.82 13.93 -35.60
C ILE A 834 -8.07 13.50 -36.38
N GLY A 835 -8.96 12.78 -35.71
CA GLY A 835 -10.19 12.25 -36.29
C GLY A 835 -11.37 13.20 -36.18
N ASN A 836 -12.46 12.88 -36.86
CA ASN A 836 -13.61 13.77 -37.00
C ASN A 836 -14.33 14.07 -35.67
N ALA A 837 -14.32 15.33 -35.21
CA ALA A 837 -15.11 15.89 -34.11
C ALA A 837 -15.06 17.44 -34.16
N GLU A 838 -15.84 18.10 -33.32
CA GLU A 838 -15.76 19.57 -33.10
C GLU A 838 -14.57 19.91 -32.17
N HIS A 839 -13.39 20.23 -32.70
CA HIS A 839 -12.21 20.51 -31.86
C HIS A 839 -12.13 21.97 -31.38
N ASP A 840 -11.16 22.27 -30.52
CA ASP A 840 -10.60 23.61 -30.32
C ASP A 840 -9.09 23.41 -30.12
N LEU A 841 -8.41 23.02 -31.20
CA LEU A 841 -7.09 22.41 -31.13
C LEU A 841 -6.04 23.25 -31.86
N THR A 842 -5.04 23.71 -31.10
CA THR A 842 -3.81 24.27 -31.67
C THR A 842 -2.66 23.27 -31.62
N ILE A 843 -2.16 22.88 -32.78
CA ILE A 843 -1.00 22.00 -32.95
C ILE A 843 0.22 22.85 -33.34
N ASN A 844 1.28 22.80 -32.54
CA ASN A 844 2.55 23.49 -32.78
C ASN A 844 3.67 22.47 -32.98
N ASN A 845 4.09 22.27 -34.23
CA ASN A 845 5.24 21.44 -34.56
C ASN A 845 6.51 22.29 -34.73
N ALA A 846 7.54 21.97 -33.97
CA ALA A 846 8.90 22.47 -34.12
C ALA A 846 9.93 21.32 -34.21
N GLY A 847 9.50 20.07 -34.01
CA GLY A 847 10.30 18.85 -34.08
C GLY A 847 10.04 18.08 -35.38
N LEU A 848 10.15 16.75 -35.31
CA LEU A 848 9.91 15.83 -36.42
C LEU A 848 8.57 15.11 -36.25
N ILE A 849 7.74 15.14 -37.29
CA ILE A 849 6.60 14.24 -37.48
C ILE A 849 6.85 13.48 -38.79
N GLU A 850 6.85 12.16 -38.75
CA GLU A 850 7.14 11.35 -39.94
C GLU A 850 6.25 10.12 -40.06
N SER A 851 6.02 9.68 -41.29
CA SER A 851 5.30 8.44 -41.55
C SER A 851 5.59 7.83 -42.92
N GLY A 852 5.46 6.51 -43.00
CA GLY A 852 5.54 5.77 -44.26
C GLY A 852 4.35 5.99 -45.20
N SER A 853 3.24 6.59 -44.71
CA SER A 853 2.02 6.68 -45.51
C SER A 853 1.22 7.99 -45.38
N ARG A 854 1.10 8.58 -44.18
CA ARG A 854 0.63 9.97 -43.95
C ARG A 854 1.27 10.53 -42.68
N ALA A 855 2.10 11.56 -42.77
CA ALA A 855 2.74 12.11 -41.58
C ALA A 855 1.73 12.81 -40.66
N VAL A 856 0.83 13.61 -41.23
CA VAL A 856 -0.23 14.33 -40.52
C VAL A 856 -1.57 14.13 -41.24
N ASN A 857 -2.61 13.81 -40.47
CA ASN A 857 -4.00 13.68 -40.92
C ASN A 857 -4.88 14.55 -40.01
N LEU A 858 -5.60 15.51 -40.60
CA LEU A 858 -6.48 16.44 -39.91
C LEU A 858 -7.91 16.26 -40.43
N ASP A 859 -8.78 15.79 -39.56
CA ASP A 859 -10.20 15.62 -39.83
C ASP A 859 -10.98 16.43 -38.77
N GLY A 860 -12.28 16.65 -39.02
CA GLY A 860 -13.16 17.43 -38.13
C GLY A 860 -12.81 18.92 -38.12
N ASP A 861 -13.36 19.65 -37.15
CA ASP A 861 -13.47 21.10 -37.25
C ASP A 861 -12.55 21.83 -36.27
N ASP A 862 -12.25 23.11 -36.52
CA ASP A 862 -11.58 24.02 -35.57
C ASP A 862 -10.14 23.60 -35.17
N VAL A 863 -9.32 23.22 -36.17
CA VAL A 863 -7.91 22.84 -35.96
C VAL A 863 -6.94 23.84 -36.59
N THR A 864 -6.04 24.41 -35.77
CA THR A 864 -4.91 25.22 -36.24
C THR A 864 -3.59 24.43 -36.17
N PHE A 865 -2.97 24.17 -37.32
CA PHE A 865 -1.68 23.50 -37.45
C PHE A 865 -0.54 24.47 -37.80
N ASN A 866 0.33 24.76 -36.83
CA ASN A 866 1.51 25.59 -36.99
C ASN A 866 2.78 24.73 -37.11
N ASN A 867 3.40 24.72 -38.29
CA ASN A 867 4.64 24.00 -38.54
C ASN A 867 5.85 24.93 -38.65
N SER A 868 6.87 24.68 -37.83
CA SER A 868 8.20 25.30 -37.90
C SER A 868 9.34 24.28 -37.88
N GLY A 869 8.98 22.99 -37.88
CA GLY A 869 9.89 21.84 -37.93
C GLY A 869 9.65 21.00 -39.18
N ASP A 870 9.86 19.69 -39.08
CA ASP A 870 9.83 18.76 -40.21
C ASP A 870 8.58 17.87 -40.16
N VAL A 871 7.85 17.81 -41.28
CA VAL A 871 6.75 16.88 -41.55
C VAL A 871 7.13 16.08 -42.79
N LEU A 872 7.58 14.83 -42.59
CA LEU A 872 8.29 14.07 -43.63
C LEU A 872 7.63 12.73 -43.96
N GLY A 873 7.51 12.46 -45.25
CA GLY A 873 7.19 11.13 -45.75
C GLY A 873 8.43 10.22 -45.76
N THR A 874 8.36 9.07 -45.09
CA THR A 874 9.41 8.02 -45.13
C THR A 874 9.07 6.87 -46.08
N GLY A 875 7.89 6.91 -46.69
CA GLY A 875 7.40 5.99 -47.72
C GLY A 875 6.42 6.70 -48.65
N SER A 876 5.82 5.97 -49.60
CA SER A 876 4.84 6.57 -50.53
C SER A 876 3.58 7.01 -49.78
N GLN A 877 3.32 8.32 -49.83
CA GLN A 877 2.19 8.95 -49.16
C GLN A 877 0.91 8.71 -49.97
N ARG A 878 -0.18 8.26 -49.31
CA ARG A 878 -1.42 7.84 -50.03
C ARG A 878 -2.05 8.97 -50.85
N ASN A 879 -2.06 10.18 -50.27
CA ASN A 879 -2.60 11.39 -50.89
C ASN A 879 -1.56 12.52 -50.72
N GLY A 880 -1.42 13.00 -49.49
CA GLY A 880 -0.46 14.01 -49.08
C GLY A 880 0.31 13.61 -47.83
N THR A 881 1.43 14.27 -47.61
CA THR A 881 2.25 14.14 -46.40
C THR A 881 1.52 14.75 -45.20
N LEU A 882 0.92 15.93 -45.42
CA LEU A 882 -0.15 16.49 -44.61
C LEU A 882 -1.45 16.38 -45.40
N TYR A 883 -2.47 15.79 -44.78
CA TYR A 883 -3.76 15.52 -45.40
C TYR A 883 -4.89 16.10 -44.56
N VAL A 884 -5.82 16.80 -45.21
CA VAL A 884 -7.10 17.20 -44.65
C VAL A 884 -8.19 16.37 -45.30
N ASP A 885 -9.04 15.73 -44.50
CA ASP A 885 -10.19 14.97 -44.99
C ASP A 885 -11.38 15.86 -45.31
N GLY A 886 -12.33 15.34 -46.09
CA GLY A 886 -13.48 16.13 -46.56
C GLY A 886 -14.57 16.36 -45.51
N THR A 887 -14.33 16.04 -44.24
CA THR A 887 -15.14 16.49 -43.09
C THR A 887 -14.50 17.65 -42.34
N GLY A 888 -13.39 18.21 -42.84
CA GLY A 888 -12.63 19.20 -42.10
C GLY A 888 -13.06 20.62 -42.42
N ASP A 889 -13.62 21.33 -41.44
CA ASP A 889 -13.93 22.75 -41.55
C ASP A 889 -13.13 23.63 -40.57
N ASP A 890 -12.95 24.89 -40.94
CA ASP A 890 -12.17 25.89 -40.19
C ASP A 890 -10.74 25.43 -39.85
N ILE A 891 -10.12 24.71 -40.79
CA ILE A 891 -8.74 24.24 -40.67
C ILE A 891 -7.76 25.35 -41.09
N THR A 892 -6.81 25.68 -40.23
CA THR A 892 -5.73 26.62 -40.56
C THR A 892 -4.38 25.91 -40.62
N ILE A 893 -3.71 25.91 -41.77
CA ILE A 893 -2.37 25.35 -41.96
C ILE A 893 -1.34 26.48 -42.13
N ASN A 894 -0.52 26.68 -41.12
CA ASN A 894 0.58 27.65 -41.12
C ASN A 894 1.93 26.94 -41.23
N ASN A 895 2.48 26.80 -42.43
CA ASN A 895 3.85 26.34 -42.60
C ASN A 895 4.81 27.53 -42.44
N LEU A 896 5.19 27.81 -41.19
CA LEU A 896 6.00 28.95 -40.79
C LEU A 896 7.43 28.88 -41.34
N ARG A 897 8.17 29.99 -41.20
CA ARG A 897 9.57 30.06 -41.64
C ARG A 897 10.42 28.96 -41.02
N GLY A 898 11.02 28.13 -41.87
CA GLY A 898 11.85 27.00 -41.48
C GLY A 898 11.09 25.68 -41.36
N GLY A 899 9.76 25.70 -41.48
CA GLY A 899 8.94 24.51 -41.60
C GLY A 899 9.12 23.82 -42.96
N VAL A 900 9.11 22.50 -42.93
CA VAL A 900 9.18 21.63 -44.11
C VAL A 900 8.01 20.66 -44.06
N ILE A 901 7.28 20.56 -45.18
CA ILE A 901 6.29 19.52 -45.46
C ILE A 901 6.74 18.87 -46.77
N ASP A 902 7.28 17.65 -46.71
CA ASP A 902 7.92 16.99 -47.87
C ASP A 902 7.54 15.51 -47.92
N ALA A 903 7.02 15.05 -49.06
CA ALA A 903 6.70 13.64 -49.29
C ALA A 903 7.92 12.70 -49.22
N GLY A 904 9.13 13.26 -49.25
CA GLY A 904 10.40 12.57 -49.09
C GLY A 904 11.02 12.16 -50.41
N GLU A 905 12.34 12.36 -50.53
CA GLU A 905 13.08 12.00 -51.74
C GLU A 905 12.99 10.49 -52.01
N GLY A 906 12.61 10.12 -53.24
CA GLY A 906 12.42 8.74 -53.65
C GLY A 906 11.05 8.14 -53.29
N ASN A 907 10.18 8.90 -52.62
CA ASN A 907 8.79 8.53 -52.34
C ASN A 907 7.83 9.17 -53.34
N SER A 908 6.53 8.96 -53.16
CA SER A 908 5.48 9.51 -54.03
C SER A 908 4.35 10.11 -53.21
N GLY A 909 3.83 11.24 -53.63
CA GLY A 909 2.66 11.89 -53.03
C GLY A 909 2.81 13.41 -52.94
N SER A 910 1.69 14.07 -52.64
CA SER A 910 1.67 15.52 -52.48
C SER A 910 2.34 15.99 -51.20
N GLY A 911 2.77 17.25 -51.16
CA GLY A 911 3.17 17.91 -49.92
C GLY A 911 1.95 18.04 -49.00
N VAL A 912 0.99 18.87 -49.41
CA VAL A 912 -0.31 19.04 -48.76
C VAL A 912 -1.42 18.57 -49.70
N SER A 913 -2.38 17.82 -49.18
CA SER A 913 -3.61 17.47 -49.91
C SER A 913 -4.84 17.78 -49.07
N VAL A 914 -5.84 18.40 -49.69
CA VAL A 914 -7.17 18.64 -49.11
C VAL A 914 -8.18 17.86 -49.95
N GLN A 915 -8.92 16.96 -49.30
CA GLN A 915 -10.12 16.40 -49.88
C GLN A 915 -11.26 17.39 -49.68
N VAL A 916 -11.96 17.73 -50.75
CA VAL A 916 -13.03 18.73 -50.76
C VAL A 916 -14.38 18.02 -50.78
N GLY A 917 -15.13 18.18 -49.70
CA GLY A 917 -16.37 17.49 -49.39
C GLY A 917 -16.19 15.99 -49.21
N THR A 918 -17.17 15.34 -48.59
CA THR A 918 -17.21 13.88 -48.50
C THR A 918 -18.63 13.34 -48.46
N ALA A 919 -18.85 12.22 -49.16
CA ALA A 919 -20.15 11.57 -49.14
C ALA A 919 -20.38 10.88 -47.80
N ASN A 920 -21.47 11.23 -47.10
CA ASN A 920 -21.79 10.78 -45.73
C ASN A 920 -20.88 11.33 -44.61
N GLY A 921 -20.24 12.50 -44.82
CA GLY A 921 -19.31 13.12 -43.85
C GLY A 921 -19.95 13.47 -42.52
N LEU A 922 -21.19 13.99 -42.55
CA LEU A 922 -21.97 14.33 -41.36
C LEU A 922 -22.88 13.17 -40.89
N GLY A 923 -22.56 11.95 -41.30
CA GLY A 923 -23.32 10.74 -41.00
C GLY A 923 -24.07 10.14 -42.20
N ALA A 924 -24.66 8.96 -41.99
CA ALA A 924 -25.24 8.14 -43.06
C ALA A 924 -26.33 8.87 -43.86
N GLY A 925 -26.06 9.14 -45.13
CA GLY A 925 -26.98 9.78 -46.09
C GLY A 925 -26.87 11.30 -46.16
N ILE A 926 -25.97 11.93 -45.41
CA ILE A 926 -25.74 13.39 -45.42
C ILE A 926 -24.35 13.65 -45.97
N ASN A 927 -24.27 14.16 -47.20
CA ASN A 927 -23.00 14.59 -47.76
C ASN A 927 -22.54 15.86 -47.08
N ASP A 928 -21.24 15.92 -46.79
CA ASP A 928 -20.55 17.16 -46.61
C ASP A 928 -20.12 17.68 -47.97
N LEU A 929 -20.50 18.91 -48.30
CA LEU A 929 -20.26 19.50 -49.62
C LEU A 929 -19.33 20.70 -49.54
N GLU A 930 -18.83 21.03 -48.36
CA GLU A 930 -17.91 22.13 -48.12
C GLU A 930 -16.68 21.60 -47.37
N THR A 931 -15.54 22.26 -47.53
CA THR A 931 -14.33 22.03 -46.74
C THR A 931 -13.61 23.36 -46.63
N SER A 932 -13.55 23.92 -45.43
CA SER A 932 -12.96 25.22 -45.14
C SER A 932 -11.50 25.08 -44.68
N VAL A 933 -10.54 25.53 -45.50
CA VAL A 933 -9.10 25.46 -45.19
C VAL A 933 -8.32 26.69 -45.64
N ASP A 934 -7.67 27.37 -44.69
CA ASP A 934 -6.67 28.41 -44.99
C ASP A 934 -5.24 27.83 -44.97
N ILE A 935 -4.50 28.01 -46.07
CA ILE A 935 -3.11 27.54 -46.20
C ILE A 935 -2.17 28.75 -46.32
N THR A 936 -1.30 28.96 -45.33
CA THR A 936 -0.24 29.97 -45.37
C THR A 936 1.14 29.31 -45.34
N ASN A 937 1.93 29.50 -46.39
CA ASN A 937 3.27 28.94 -46.52
C ASN A 937 4.39 30.00 -46.50
N GLN A 938 5.25 29.95 -45.50
CA GLN A 938 6.51 30.68 -45.38
C GLN A 938 7.75 29.75 -45.43
N GLY A 939 7.53 28.44 -45.50
CA GLY A 939 8.53 27.39 -45.49
C GLY A 939 8.61 26.64 -46.83
N ILE A 940 8.78 25.31 -46.77
CA ILE A 940 8.77 24.44 -47.96
C ILE A 940 7.56 23.52 -47.89
N ILE A 941 6.79 23.47 -48.96
CA ILE A 941 5.80 22.43 -49.25
C ILE A 941 6.23 21.75 -50.55
N GLN A 942 6.45 20.44 -50.50
CA GLN A 942 7.06 19.70 -51.60
C GLN A 942 6.34 18.37 -51.88
N GLY A 943 5.78 18.25 -53.08
CA GLY A 943 5.35 16.98 -53.66
C GLY A 943 6.52 16.26 -54.35
N ARG A 944 6.53 14.93 -54.29
CA ARG A 944 7.64 14.07 -54.76
C ARG A 944 7.13 12.88 -55.57
N GLY A 945 7.99 12.34 -56.45
CA GLY A 945 7.74 11.08 -57.17
C GLY A 945 6.73 11.20 -58.32
N ASP A 946 6.26 10.06 -58.84
CA ASP A 946 5.37 9.93 -60.01
C ASP A 946 4.04 9.22 -59.72
N GLY A 947 3.80 8.83 -58.47
CA GLY A 947 2.56 8.21 -57.99
C GLY A 947 1.76 9.11 -57.04
N ASN A 948 0.50 8.74 -56.78
CA ASN A 948 -0.40 9.37 -55.80
C ASN A 948 -0.61 10.90 -55.98
N VAL A 949 -0.44 11.39 -57.22
CA VAL A 949 -0.58 12.80 -57.61
C VAL A 949 0.38 13.70 -56.80
N PRO A 950 1.61 13.93 -57.27
CA PRO A 950 2.68 14.49 -56.46
C PRO A 950 2.72 16.03 -56.47
N ALA A 951 1.59 16.71 -56.32
CA ALA A 951 1.54 18.18 -56.33
C ALA A 951 2.15 18.81 -55.06
N GLY A 952 2.52 20.08 -55.11
CA GLY A 952 2.91 20.81 -53.90
C GLY A 952 1.70 20.92 -52.95
N VAL A 953 0.65 21.60 -53.44
CA VAL A 953 -0.68 21.64 -52.83
C VAL A 953 -1.68 21.02 -53.80
N ARG A 954 -2.53 20.11 -53.31
CA ARG A 954 -3.56 19.43 -54.10
C ARG A 954 -4.94 19.59 -53.47
N LEU A 955 -5.90 20.09 -54.24
CA LEU A 955 -7.32 20.07 -53.88
C LEU A 955 -8.03 19.04 -54.77
N PHE A 956 -8.77 18.11 -54.19
CA PHE A 956 -9.46 17.08 -54.95
C PHE A 956 -10.79 16.68 -54.34
N LEU A 957 -11.74 16.28 -55.19
CA LEU A 957 -13.10 15.99 -54.78
C LEU A 957 -13.24 14.71 -53.95
N GLY A 958 -14.12 14.76 -52.94
CA GLY A 958 -14.59 13.62 -52.17
C GLY A 958 -15.12 12.46 -53.03
N SER A 959 -14.78 11.21 -52.67
CA SER A 959 -15.25 10.06 -53.43
C SER A 959 -16.77 9.95 -53.42
N GLY A 960 -17.40 9.86 -54.60
CA GLY A 960 -18.85 9.72 -54.73
C GLY A 960 -19.60 11.05 -54.86
N LEU A 961 -18.90 12.19 -54.83
CA LEU A 961 -19.44 13.50 -55.18
C LEU A 961 -19.20 13.81 -56.66
N THR A 962 -20.00 14.72 -57.22
CA THR A 962 -19.78 15.29 -58.56
C THR A 962 -19.14 16.66 -58.51
N GLU A 963 -19.46 17.43 -57.47
CA GLU A 963 -18.87 18.72 -57.15
C GLU A 963 -18.94 18.96 -55.64
N ALA A 964 -18.02 19.78 -55.11
CA ALA A 964 -17.98 20.25 -53.72
C ALA A 964 -17.18 21.56 -53.64
N THR A 965 -17.47 22.37 -52.63
CA THR A 965 -16.86 23.69 -52.45
C THR A 965 -15.67 23.63 -51.52
N PHE A 966 -14.55 24.17 -51.96
CA PHE A 966 -13.42 24.51 -51.12
C PHE A 966 -13.52 25.99 -50.77
N THR A 967 -13.53 26.31 -49.48
CA THR A 967 -13.55 27.69 -49.00
C THR A 967 -12.22 28.00 -48.30
N GLY A 968 -11.54 29.08 -48.69
CA GLY A 968 -10.31 29.51 -48.02
C GLY A 968 -9.18 29.92 -48.95
N ASN A 969 -8.14 30.53 -48.40
CA ASN A 969 -7.06 31.13 -49.18
C ASN A 969 -5.82 30.25 -49.23
N ILE A 970 -5.13 30.26 -50.36
CA ILE A 970 -3.78 29.69 -50.50
C ILE A 970 -2.77 30.82 -50.64
N THR A 971 -2.09 31.14 -49.54
CA THR A 971 -1.10 32.21 -49.48
C THR A 971 0.32 31.65 -49.40
N ASN A 972 1.12 31.84 -50.46
CA ASN A 972 2.55 31.55 -50.47
C ASN A 972 3.35 32.83 -50.17
N GLU A 973 3.87 32.98 -48.97
CA GLU A 973 4.58 34.18 -48.52
C GLU A 973 5.95 34.38 -49.16
N ARG A 974 6.58 35.56 -49.00
CA ARG A 974 7.85 35.95 -49.67
C ARG A 974 9.04 34.98 -49.58
N ARG A 975 9.02 34.02 -48.67
CA ARG A 975 10.06 33.00 -48.48
C ARG A 975 9.54 31.57 -48.67
N GLY A 976 8.24 31.43 -48.94
CA GLY A 976 7.59 30.16 -49.18
C GLY A 976 8.00 29.58 -50.54
N LEU A 977 8.20 28.27 -50.53
CA LEU A 977 8.30 27.43 -51.72
C LEU A 977 7.13 26.44 -51.69
N ILE A 978 6.34 26.43 -52.76
CA ILE A 978 5.40 25.35 -53.06
C ILE A 978 5.91 24.69 -54.34
N ALA A 979 6.30 23.43 -54.28
CA ALA A 979 6.93 22.79 -55.42
C ALA A 979 6.49 21.33 -55.60
N SER A 980 6.59 20.87 -56.85
CA SER A 980 6.36 19.48 -57.24
C SER A 980 7.46 18.99 -58.18
N GLU A 981 7.83 17.71 -58.07
CA GLU A 981 8.80 17.08 -58.98
C GLU A 981 8.20 16.65 -60.33
N GLN A 982 6.92 16.31 -60.40
CA GLN A 982 6.28 15.69 -61.58
C GLN A 982 4.86 16.20 -61.87
N GLU A 983 4.30 17.06 -61.02
CA GLU A 983 2.95 17.63 -61.16
C GLU A 983 3.03 19.16 -61.02
N ALA A 984 1.88 19.83 -60.91
CA ALA A 984 1.82 21.26 -60.68
C ALA A 984 2.25 21.63 -59.26
N GLY A 985 2.71 22.88 -59.10
CA GLY A 985 2.97 23.43 -57.76
C GLY A 985 1.68 23.48 -56.94
N ILE A 986 0.62 24.08 -57.51
CA ILE A 986 -0.75 24.00 -57.01
C ILE A 986 -1.62 23.29 -58.05
N LEU A 987 -2.35 22.26 -57.62
CA LEU A 987 -3.30 21.52 -58.45
C LEU A 987 -4.70 21.58 -57.83
N ILE A 988 -5.66 22.08 -58.59
CA ILE A 988 -7.09 22.03 -58.27
C ILE A 988 -7.74 21.07 -59.27
N GLU A 989 -8.20 19.93 -58.77
CA GLU A 989 -8.77 18.87 -59.63
C GLU A 989 -10.21 19.14 -60.03
N SER A 990 -10.67 18.40 -61.05
CA SER A 990 -12.01 18.55 -61.60
C SER A 990 -13.12 18.37 -60.57
N GLY A 991 -14.11 19.24 -60.63
CA GLY A 991 -15.29 19.21 -59.74
C GLY A 991 -15.11 19.92 -58.40
N VAL A 992 -13.93 20.45 -58.10
CA VAL A 992 -13.75 21.35 -56.95
C VAL A 992 -14.26 22.74 -57.34
N ILE A 993 -15.25 23.26 -56.62
CA ILE A 993 -15.65 24.67 -56.69
C ILE A 993 -14.72 25.43 -55.77
N PHE A 994 -13.89 26.31 -56.31
CA PHE A 994 -12.95 27.11 -55.51
C PHE A 994 -13.59 28.42 -55.08
N ASP A 995 -13.63 28.69 -53.77
CA ASP A 995 -14.11 29.95 -53.18
C ASP A 995 -13.01 30.54 -52.28
N GLY A 996 -12.11 31.31 -52.89
CA GLY A 996 -10.97 31.91 -52.19
C GLY A 996 -9.98 32.57 -53.13
N GLU A 997 -8.82 32.97 -52.58
CA GLU A 997 -7.77 33.63 -53.34
C GLU A 997 -6.44 32.85 -53.27
N ILE A 998 -5.74 32.76 -54.40
CA ILE A 998 -4.35 32.29 -54.46
C ILE A 998 -3.42 33.50 -54.48
N VAL A 999 -2.71 33.73 -53.38
CA VAL A 999 -1.75 34.84 -53.25
C VAL A 999 -0.32 34.31 -53.25
N ASN A 1000 0.41 34.54 -54.33
CA ASN A 1000 1.82 34.17 -54.41
C ASN A 1000 2.74 35.38 -54.20
N ASN A 1001 3.43 35.43 -53.08
CA ASN A 1001 4.57 36.31 -52.81
C ASN A 1001 5.93 35.59 -52.90
N GLY A 1002 5.92 34.26 -52.89
CA GLY A 1002 7.10 33.38 -52.84
C GLY A 1002 7.47 32.77 -54.19
N THR A 1003 7.79 31.47 -54.19
CA THR A 1003 8.00 30.67 -55.41
C THR A 1003 7.00 29.52 -55.47
N ILE A 1004 6.36 29.35 -56.62
CA ILE A 1004 5.55 28.17 -56.95
C ILE A 1004 6.16 27.51 -58.19
N GLU A 1005 6.46 26.22 -58.12
CA GLU A 1005 7.14 25.47 -59.19
C GLU A 1005 6.45 24.13 -59.48
N GLY A 1006 6.13 23.88 -60.75
CA GLY A 1006 5.58 22.60 -61.20
C GLY A 1006 6.54 21.81 -62.06
N GLY A 1007 6.78 20.55 -61.70
CA GLY A 1007 7.62 19.64 -62.47
C GLY A 1007 7.01 19.21 -63.81
N ASN A 1008 5.67 19.29 -63.93
CA ASN A 1008 4.97 19.08 -65.21
C ASN A 1008 4.97 20.31 -66.14
N GLY A 1009 5.60 21.42 -65.71
CA GLY A 1009 5.62 22.69 -66.43
C GLY A 1009 4.49 23.65 -66.05
N LEU A 1010 3.59 23.31 -65.12
CA LEU A 1010 2.50 24.16 -64.65
C LEU A 1010 2.75 24.62 -63.22
N ALA A 1011 2.93 25.92 -62.97
CA ALA A 1011 3.02 26.42 -61.61
C ALA A 1011 1.67 26.26 -60.88
N ILE A 1012 0.58 26.58 -61.58
CA ILE A 1012 -0.80 26.42 -61.11
C ILE A 1012 -1.61 25.72 -62.20
N ASN A 1013 -2.33 24.66 -61.84
CA ASN A 1013 -3.26 23.96 -62.71
C ASN A 1013 -4.65 23.91 -62.07
N ALA A 1014 -5.59 24.70 -62.62
CA ALA A 1014 -6.99 24.73 -62.22
C ALA A 1014 -7.95 24.43 -63.39
N ALA A 1015 -7.46 23.86 -64.50
CA ALA A 1015 -8.23 23.66 -65.76
C ALA A 1015 -9.48 22.77 -65.68
N GLY A 1016 -9.81 22.22 -64.50
CA GLY A 1016 -11.07 21.52 -64.27
C GLY A 1016 -11.84 22.03 -63.05
N ALA A 1017 -11.32 23.04 -62.37
CA ALA A 1017 -11.96 23.68 -61.25
C ALA A 1017 -13.25 24.38 -61.73
N LEU A 1018 -14.23 24.43 -60.84
CA LEU A 1018 -15.47 25.17 -61.00
C LEU A 1018 -15.41 26.45 -60.18
N GLY A 1019 -16.26 27.42 -60.50
CA GLY A 1019 -16.21 28.73 -59.86
C GLY A 1019 -15.06 29.59 -60.39
N ASP A 1020 -14.95 30.80 -59.85
CA ASP A 1020 -13.99 31.81 -60.31
C ASP A 1020 -12.64 31.59 -59.60
N ILE A 1021 -11.55 31.59 -60.37
CA ILE A 1021 -10.18 31.43 -59.88
C ILE A 1021 -9.49 32.79 -59.80
N ASP A 1022 -9.34 33.29 -58.57
CA ASP A 1022 -8.66 34.55 -58.29
C ASP A 1022 -7.19 34.31 -57.88
N VAL A 1023 -6.25 34.81 -58.70
CA VAL A 1023 -4.80 34.68 -58.49
C VAL A 1023 -4.12 36.04 -58.47
N ILE A 1024 -3.41 36.33 -57.36
CA ILE A 1024 -2.50 37.48 -57.25
C ILE A 1024 -1.06 37.00 -57.19
N ASN A 1025 -0.29 37.23 -58.25
CA ASN A 1025 1.13 36.91 -58.29
C ASN A 1025 2.03 38.13 -58.06
N ASN A 1026 2.62 38.21 -56.87
CA ASN A 1026 3.70 39.12 -56.50
C ASN A 1026 5.10 38.46 -56.52
N GLY A 1027 5.15 37.13 -56.68
CA GLY A 1027 6.34 36.29 -56.56
C GLY A 1027 6.83 35.71 -57.89
N SER A 1028 7.45 34.53 -57.82
CA SER A 1028 7.94 33.77 -58.97
C SER A 1028 7.03 32.58 -59.23
N LEU A 1029 6.61 32.42 -60.48
CA LEU A 1029 5.89 31.25 -61.00
C LEU A 1029 6.84 30.54 -61.96
N VAL A 1030 7.24 29.32 -61.62
CA VAL A 1030 8.12 28.48 -62.46
C VAL A 1030 7.23 27.44 -63.15
N GLY A 1031 6.66 27.87 -64.27
CA GLY A 1031 5.70 27.10 -65.07
C GLY A 1031 4.54 27.98 -65.54
N ASP A 1032 3.70 27.43 -66.40
CA ASP A 1032 2.50 28.10 -66.91
C ASP A 1032 1.39 28.10 -65.84
N VAL A 1033 0.39 28.97 -66.02
CA VAL A 1033 -0.81 29.05 -65.18
C VAL A 1033 -2.02 28.70 -66.02
N TRP A 1034 -2.75 27.70 -65.58
CA TRP A 1034 -4.03 27.30 -66.15
C TRP A 1034 -5.11 27.64 -65.12
N LEU A 1035 -6.02 28.55 -65.46
CA LEU A 1035 -7.17 28.92 -64.62
C LEU A 1035 -8.31 27.89 -64.83
N GLY A 1036 -9.54 28.22 -64.44
CA GLY A 1036 -10.72 27.35 -64.50
C GLY A 1036 -11.67 27.69 -65.66
N ASP A 1037 -12.89 27.14 -65.63
CA ASP A 1037 -13.94 27.48 -66.61
C ASP A 1037 -14.87 28.61 -66.08
N GLY A 1038 -14.44 29.35 -65.05
CA GLY A 1038 -15.17 30.42 -64.36
C GLY A 1038 -14.82 31.80 -64.91
N ASN A 1039 -15.35 32.88 -64.32
CA ASN A 1039 -14.89 34.22 -64.70
C ASN A 1039 -13.66 34.56 -63.85
N ASP A 1040 -12.49 34.24 -64.37
CA ASP A 1040 -11.28 34.16 -63.57
C ASP A 1040 -10.53 35.50 -63.53
N THR A 1041 -9.80 35.72 -62.45
CA THR A 1041 -8.94 36.91 -62.31
C THR A 1041 -7.49 36.48 -62.14
N PHE A 1042 -6.62 36.89 -63.06
CA PHE A 1042 -5.18 36.77 -62.90
C PHE A 1042 -4.51 38.14 -62.86
N THR A 1043 -3.85 38.46 -61.75
CA THR A 1043 -3.08 39.69 -61.59
C THR A 1043 -1.58 39.42 -61.46
N GLN A 1044 -0.81 39.84 -62.46
CA GLN A 1044 0.65 39.80 -62.42
C GLN A 1044 1.24 41.11 -61.87
N ASN A 1045 1.84 41.06 -60.69
CA ASN A 1045 2.57 42.19 -60.10
C ASN A 1045 4.09 42.01 -60.12
N SER A 1046 4.59 40.84 -60.51
CA SER A 1046 6.03 40.55 -60.63
C SER A 1046 6.62 41.14 -61.92
N ASN A 1047 7.94 41.03 -62.06
CA ASN A 1047 8.67 41.42 -63.28
C ASN A 1047 9.08 40.22 -64.15
N GLN A 1048 8.55 39.04 -63.86
CA GLN A 1048 8.77 37.83 -64.66
C GLN A 1048 7.63 37.69 -65.67
N GLY A 1049 7.95 37.23 -66.87
CA GLY A 1049 6.94 36.81 -67.84
C GLY A 1049 6.25 35.54 -67.37
N VAL A 1050 4.95 35.43 -67.64
CA VAL A 1050 4.14 34.25 -67.36
C VAL A 1050 3.30 33.88 -68.58
N ASN A 1051 3.06 32.57 -68.76
CA ASN A 1051 2.07 32.09 -69.72
C ASN A 1051 0.80 31.75 -68.95
N VAL A 1052 -0.33 32.37 -69.29
CA VAL A 1052 -1.62 32.17 -68.63
C VAL A 1052 -2.67 31.78 -69.66
N ASN A 1053 -3.47 30.76 -69.33
CA ASN A 1053 -4.64 30.37 -70.10
C ASN A 1053 -5.88 30.54 -69.23
N GLY A 1054 -6.81 31.39 -69.68
CA GLY A 1054 -8.10 31.69 -69.04
C GLY A 1054 -9.09 30.55 -69.16
N PHE A 1055 -9.21 29.95 -70.36
CA PHE A 1055 -10.20 28.92 -70.73
C PHE A 1055 -11.60 29.50 -70.96
N ASP A 1056 -12.66 28.91 -70.40
CA ASP A 1056 -14.02 29.39 -70.62
C ASP A 1056 -14.35 30.42 -69.53
N GLY A 1057 -15.11 31.47 -69.84
CA GLY A 1057 -15.46 32.52 -68.87
C GLY A 1057 -15.17 33.92 -69.38
N ASP A 1058 -15.71 34.94 -68.71
CA ASP A 1058 -15.36 36.33 -69.00
C ASP A 1058 -14.16 36.74 -68.12
N ASP A 1059 -12.94 36.47 -68.57
CA ASP A 1059 -11.74 36.54 -67.73
C ASP A 1059 -11.12 37.95 -67.63
N LEU A 1060 -10.48 38.25 -66.50
CA LEU A 1060 -9.63 39.43 -66.31
C LEU A 1060 -8.15 39.03 -66.18
N LEU A 1061 -7.39 39.23 -67.26
CA LEU A 1061 -5.95 38.95 -67.30
C LEU A 1061 -5.15 40.25 -67.27
N ALA A 1062 -4.62 40.60 -66.10
CA ALA A 1062 -3.84 41.81 -65.89
C ALA A 1062 -2.33 41.54 -66.02
N SER A 1063 -1.74 42.12 -67.06
CA SER A 1063 -0.29 42.08 -67.31
C SER A 1063 0.50 42.81 -66.23
N GLY A 1064 1.73 42.34 -66.03
CA GLY A 1064 2.67 42.92 -65.09
C GLY A 1064 3.68 43.82 -65.76
N ARG A 1065 4.96 43.67 -65.38
CA ARG A 1065 6.10 44.33 -66.06
C ARG A 1065 6.93 43.32 -66.86
N GLY A 1066 6.51 42.07 -66.85
CA GLY A 1066 7.15 40.95 -67.55
C GLY A 1066 6.77 40.95 -69.02
N ASN A 1067 7.27 39.98 -69.78
CA ASN A 1067 6.75 39.72 -71.11
C ASN A 1067 5.79 38.56 -70.98
N ASP A 1068 4.49 38.85 -70.97
CA ASP A 1068 3.45 37.88 -70.65
C ASP A 1068 2.83 37.30 -71.94
N LEU A 1069 2.42 36.02 -71.88
CA LEU A 1069 1.69 35.33 -72.93
C LEU A 1069 0.31 34.95 -72.39
N PHE A 1070 -0.74 35.56 -72.92
CA PHE A 1070 -2.10 35.31 -72.50
C PHE A 1070 -2.91 34.64 -73.60
N THR A 1071 -3.68 33.63 -73.19
CA THR A 1071 -4.77 33.02 -73.95
C THR A 1071 -6.04 33.30 -73.16
N GLY A 1072 -6.97 34.06 -73.72
CA GLY A 1072 -8.25 34.37 -73.05
C GLY A 1072 -9.12 33.12 -73.01
N GLY A 1073 -9.46 32.63 -74.20
CA GLY A 1073 -10.26 31.44 -74.41
C GLY A 1073 -11.68 31.80 -74.87
N LEU A 1074 -12.70 31.16 -74.29
CA LEU A 1074 -14.10 31.37 -74.67
C LEU A 1074 -14.80 32.33 -73.70
N GLY A 1075 -15.10 33.53 -74.14
CA GLY A 1075 -15.92 34.46 -73.38
C GLY A 1075 -15.70 35.89 -73.85
N ALA A 1076 -16.05 36.87 -73.03
CA ALA A 1076 -15.74 38.27 -73.26
C ALA A 1076 -14.57 38.69 -72.36
N ASP A 1077 -13.34 38.41 -72.80
CA ASP A 1077 -12.15 38.57 -71.97
C ASP A 1077 -11.68 40.01 -71.91
N THR A 1078 -11.10 40.39 -70.77
CA THR A 1078 -10.50 41.71 -70.53
C THR A 1078 -9.02 41.57 -70.20
N PHE A 1079 -8.17 42.05 -71.13
CA PHE A 1079 -6.73 42.09 -70.93
C PHE A 1079 -6.31 43.49 -70.49
N TYR A 1080 -5.78 43.62 -69.27
CA TYR A 1080 -5.34 44.90 -68.72
C TYR A 1080 -3.84 45.14 -68.92
N PHE A 1081 -3.50 46.31 -69.47
CA PHE A 1081 -2.12 46.75 -69.69
C PHE A 1081 -1.83 48.05 -68.94
N GLY A 1082 -1.01 47.95 -67.89
CA GLY A 1082 -0.53 49.08 -67.11
C GLY A 1082 0.57 49.89 -67.81
N SER A 1083 1.04 50.96 -67.16
CA SER A 1083 2.23 51.67 -67.63
C SER A 1083 3.49 50.82 -67.39
N ASN A 1084 4.27 50.53 -68.45
CA ASN A 1084 5.41 49.59 -68.45
C ASN A 1084 5.00 48.11 -68.44
N SER A 1085 4.06 47.72 -69.30
CA SER A 1085 3.55 46.34 -69.35
C SER A 1085 4.55 45.32 -69.90
N GLY A 1086 5.57 45.74 -70.66
CA GLY A 1086 6.49 44.82 -71.32
C GLY A 1086 6.09 44.48 -72.75
N GLU A 1087 6.70 43.41 -73.29
CA GLU A 1087 6.41 42.89 -74.64
C GLU A 1087 5.46 41.69 -74.53
N ASP A 1088 4.16 41.96 -74.54
CA ASP A 1088 3.10 40.98 -74.27
C ASP A 1088 2.51 40.38 -75.57
N ILE A 1089 1.96 39.18 -75.46
CA ILE A 1089 1.31 38.48 -76.58
C ILE A 1089 -0.05 37.94 -76.12
N ILE A 1090 -1.10 38.23 -76.90
CA ILE A 1090 -2.42 37.58 -76.77
C ILE A 1090 -2.59 36.64 -77.95
N THR A 1091 -2.81 35.35 -77.71
CA THR A 1091 -2.77 34.30 -78.75
C THR A 1091 -4.07 34.13 -79.54
N ASP A 1092 -5.19 34.56 -78.98
CA ASP A 1092 -6.54 34.20 -79.45
C ASP A 1092 -7.56 35.34 -79.40
N PHE A 1093 -7.10 36.59 -79.30
CA PHE A 1093 -7.96 37.78 -79.19
C PHE A 1093 -9.14 37.76 -80.19
N GLU A 1094 -10.35 37.92 -79.70
CA GLU A 1094 -11.59 37.98 -80.48
C GLU A 1094 -12.21 39.39 -80.46
N VAL A 1095 -13.18 39.64 -81.34
CA VAL A 1095 -13.87 40.94 -81.41
C VAL A 1095 -14.79 41.21 -80.21
N ILE A 1096 -15.08 40.19 -79.41
CA ILE A 1096 -15.86 40.29 -78.18
C ILE A 1096 -15.00 40.77 -77.00
N ASP A 1097 -13.68 40.56 -77.07
CA ASP A 1097 -12.72 40.91 -76.03
C ASP A 1097 -12.44 42.41 -75.97
N THR A 1098 -11.89 42.78 -74.81
CA THR A 1098 -11.58 44.15 -74.44
C THR A 1098 -10.13 44.27 -74.01
N LEU A 1099 -9.42 45.25 -74.57
CA LEU A 1099 -8.12 45.69 -74.09
C LEU A 1099 -8.31 46.89 -73.17
N ASP A 1100 -8.08 46.71 -71.87
CA ASP A 1100 -8.01 47.85 -70.96
C ASP A 1100 -6.63 48.51 -71.04
N VAL A 1101 -6.60 49.61 -71.77
CA VAL A 1101 -5.41 50.44 -72.02
C VAL A 1101 -5.57 51.83 -71.42
N SER A 1102 -6.50 51.97 -70.47
CA SER A 1102 -6.83 53.24 -69.81
C SER A 1102 -5.65 53.86 -69.07
N ALA A 1103 -4.66 53.04 -68.70
CA ALA A 1103 -3.41 53.50 -68.12
C ALA A 1103 -2.53 54.31 -69.11
N THR A 1104 -2.74 54.17 -70.41
CA THR A 1104 -1.87 54.72 -71.48
C THR A 1104 -2.61 55.67 -72.41
N PHE A 1105 -3.86 55.37 -72.76
CA PHE A 1105 -4.64 56.11 -73.74
C PHE A 1105 -5.98 56.60 -73.15
N ASN A 1106 -6.34 57.86 -73.47
CA ASN A 1106 -7.57 58.51 -73.02
C ASN A 1106 -8.52 58.84 -74.20
N ASP A 1107 -8.05 58.65 -75.44
CA ASP A 1107 -8.83 58.92 -76.66
C ASP A 1107 -8.50 57.88 -77.73
N ILE A 1108 -9.54 57.31 -78.35
CA ILE A 1108 -9.42 56.26 -79.36
C ILE A 1108 -8.61 56.69 -80.60
N THR A 1109 -8.52 58.00 -80.87
CA THR A 1109 -7.68 58.55 -81.95
C THR A 1109 -6.19 58.35 -81.70
N GLN A 1110 -5.76 58.10 -80.46
CA GLN A 1110 -4.38 57.74 -80.13
C GLN A 1110 -4.02 56.33 -80.61
N ILE A 1111 -5.04 55.47 -80.78
CA ILE A 1111 -4.87 54.08 -81.23
C ILE A 1111 -5.03 53.97 -82.75
N PHE A 1112 -6.08 54.56 -83.34
CA PHE A 1112 -6.38 54.45 -84.78
C PHE A 1112 -6.03 55.68 -85.65
N GLY A 1113 -5.58 56.78 -85.05
CA GLY A 1113 -5.29 58.02 -85.78
C GLY A 1113 -4.14 57.88 -86.78
N VAL A 1114 -3.86 58.95 -87.54
CA VAL A 1114 -2.68 58.98 -88.42
C VAL A 1114 -1.42 58.94 -87.56
N GLY A 1115 -0.73 57.81 -87.56
CA GLY A 1115 0.39 57.52 -86.65
C GLY A 1115 -0.03 57.02 -85.27
N GLY A 1116 -1.23 56.44 -85.15
CA GLY A 1116 -1.72 55.80 -83.92
C GLY A 1116 -0.97 54.52 -83.56
N ALA A 1117 -1.22 54.03 -82.35
CA ALA A 1117 -0.51 52.92 -81.72
C ALA A 1117 -0.71 51.55 -82.40
N ALA A 1118 -1.85 51.31 -83.06
CA ALA A 1118 -2.18 50.02 -83.65
C ALA A 1118 -1.62 49.87 -85.08
N THR A 1119 -0.83 48.82 -85.33
CA THR A 1119 -0.20 48.53 -86.63
C THR A 1119 -0.33 47.05 -87.00
N GLN A 1120 -0.68 46.76 -88.25
CA GLN A 1120 -0.61 45.40 -88.79
C GLN A 1120 0.86 44.99 -89.03
N VAL A 1121 1.28 43.84 -88.50
CA VAL A 1121 2.61 43.24 -88.68
C VAL A 1121 2.46 41.78 -89.11
N GLY A 1122 2.56 41.52 -90.41
CA GLY A 1122 2.28 40.18 -90.95
C GLY A 1122 0.82 39.79 -90.70
N ASP A 1123 0.61 38.60 -90.14
CA ASP A 1123 -0.73 38.09 -89.77
C ASP A 1123 -1.21 38.63 -88.41
N ASN A 1124 -0.36 39.36 -87.67
CA ASN A 1124 -0.64 39.84 -86.31
C ASN A 1124 -0.93 41.35 -86.26
N THR A 1125 -1.60 41.80 -85.21
CA THR A 1125 -1.74 43.23 -84.87
C THR A 1125 -0.85 43.57 -83.69
N VAL A 1126 -0.11 44.67 -83.76
CA VAL A 1126 0.71 45.18 -82.65
C VAL A 1126 0.17 46.52 -82.20
N ILE A 1127 -0.02 46.70 -80.89
CA ILE A 1127 -0.41 47.98 -80.28
C ILE A 1127 0.76 48.46 -79.43
N ASP A 1128 1.40 49.54 -79.89
CA ASP A 1128 2.58 50.13 -79.24
C ASP A 1128 2.15 51.14 -78.16
N PHE A 1129 2.42 50.81 -76.89
CA PHE A 1129 2.14 51.67 -75.74
C PHE A 1129 3.24 52.74 -75.53
N GLY A 1130 4.34 52.66 -76.28
CA GLY A 1130 5.53 53.49 -76.14
C GLY A 1130 6.51 52.91 -75.12
N GLY A 1131 7.77 53.36 -75.15
CA GLY A 1131 8.76 52.93 -74.13
C GLY A 1131 9.32 51.51 -74.30
N ASN A 1132 9.07 50.86 -75.44
CA ASN A 1132 9.25 49.42 -75.72
C ASN A 1132 8.17 48.52 -75.07
N ASP A 1133 7.06 49.08 -74.64
CA ASP A 1133 5.91 48.31 -74.19
C ASP A 1133 4.92 48.15 -75.36
N PHE A 1134 4.54 46.92 -75.68
CA PHE A 1134 3.56 46.64 -76.72
C PHE A 1134 2.86 45.31 -76.47
N VAL A 1135 1.60 45.21 -76.92
CA VAL A 1135 0.90 43.94 -77.02
C VAL A 1135 0.80 43.50 -78.47
N THR A 1136 1.09 42.23 -78.73
CA THR A 1136 0.85 41.57 -80.02
C THR A 1136 -0.40 40.71 -79.94
N LEU A 1137 -1.41 41.03 -80.73
CA LEU A 1137 -2.58 40.18 -80.96
C LEU A 1137 -2.25 39.22 -82.11
N GLU A 1138 -2.06 37.94 -81.79
CA GLU A 1138 -1.66 36.93 -82.75
C GLU A 1138 -2.82 36.61 -83.72
N ASN A 1139 -2.51 36.47 -85.01
CA ASN A 1139 -3.47 36.13 -86.07
C ASN A 1139 -4.70 37.05 -86.16
N PHE A 1140 -4.60 38.28 -85.63
CA PHE A 1140 -5.68 39.26 -85.64
C PHE A 1140 -5.43 40.38 -86.66
N GLU A 1141 -6.43 40.72 -87.47
CA GLU A 1141 -6.36 41.84 -88.41
C GLU A 1141 -6.75 43.16 -87.71
N VAL A 1142 -5.89 44.18 -87.79
CA VAL A 1142 -6.12 45.51 -87.17
C VAL A 1142 -7.42 46.17 -87.65
N ALA A 1143 -7.90 45.81 -88.85
CA ALA A 1143 -9.14 46.29 -89.43
C ALA A 1143 -10.40 45.78 -88.69
N ASN A 1144 -10.27 44.72 -87.89
CA ASN A 1144 -11.36 44.17 -87.09
C ASN A 1144 -11.46 44.82 -85.70
N LEU A 1145 -10.44 45.58 -85.27
CA LEU A 1145 -10.52 46.35 -84.03
C LEU A 1145 -11.49 47.53 -84.16
N SER A 1146 -12.24 47.80 -83.10
CA SER A 1146 -13.18 48.93 -83.00
C SER A 1146 -13.03 49.67 -81.67
N ALA A 1147 -13.72 50.80 -81.51
CA ALA A 1147 -13.73 51.53 -80.24
C ALA A 1147 -14.32 50.73 -79.07
N ASN A 1148 -15.10 49.67 -79.33
CA ASN A 1148 -15.68 48.83 -78.29
C ASN A 1148 -14.67 47.84 -77.69
N ASN A 1149 -13.55 47.59 -78.39
CA ASN A 1149 -12.50 46.68 -77.92
C ASN A 1149 -11.51 47.36 -76.96
N PHE A 1150 -11.79 48.60 -76.53
CA PHE A 1150 -10.86 49.39 -75.70
C PHE A 1150 -11.58 50.05 -74.54
N LEU A 1151 -11.01 49.91 -73.34
CA LEU A 1151 -11.27 50.81 -72.22
C LEU A 1151 -10.18 51.90 -72.20
N LEU A 1152 -10.61 53.16 -72.03
CA LEU A 1152 -9.78 54.37 -72.10
C LEU A 1152 -9.93 55.19 -70.81
N GLY A 1153 -8.89 55.93 -70.44
CA GLY A 1153 -8.78 56.69 -69.19
C GLY A 1153 -9.40 58.09 -69.17
#